data_AF-A0A812LPD5-F1
#
_entry.id   AF-A0A812LPD5-F1
#
_cell.length_a   1.000
_cell.length_b   1.000
_cell.length_c   1.000
_cell.angle_alpha   90.00
_cell.angle_beta   90.00
_cell.angle_gamma   90.00
#
_symmetry.space_group_name_H-M   'P 1'
#
loop_
_entity.id
_entity.type
_entity.pdbx_description
1 polymer ?
#
loop_
_entity_poly.entity_id
_entity_poly.type
_entity_poly.pdbx_seq_one_letter_code
_entity_poly.pdbx_strand_id
1 'polypeptide(L)'
;MSDGGDEEETDKLEAATSEVGSVVSEDGANSDATGMSEEEAEDNAATEEFLRRFEVVESDDFSAVQIPPKLAVLIRGKWQAFLEKFPTREQAGEAIYDSFMEEAPSLRPLFKTPRSVFGLRFIASFTNLVAECDDAESLKRQVETMGFQHLDSEVTPPRVDVIRDAILGVMDSELGEDDPQFDTVGRDAFKALLNYIGGSFIFVTREFAGRIRVIQRSWRIANSKDAEFPDPAELQSGTIGTMTASAENRLQEMQQKKQKEEEVVQEIDPNLVELGAEFQAGDVKVPDTFPEMCLFNAAVMGYSNSKWMRLVLTHWDAMATNVANTYRLQEECDVCSLVLAKYKGTINLYEFKAVMLSSLRSVLPAEWDMDHEVAWNWLWDNVERMLKAMFGLPSTYEKAIRNMILDLSEEARDQFRKGVFSKFFAASPAGSNWLKQSTGRLYFIADRIMEISLEMLSEPHRMVDEISALGLRHVGYGVPTEFFPPLVHAYVEAIREVQSSEVAGDAFRWSLNLAAKMLVRVILEGSTVVMKAINVNSELSLRKAIAVAPRGSRAKELLEVSCGTQSISPLYWALESGSFNSARAMIQDLLTIRADRDVYYYGYEELFQRHQDLIQKLCMSAPLLLDTLFDGLIWRTVLVLWTSAIDQESGLQGYVARGACLDISGIS
;
A
#
# COMPACT_ATOMS: atom_id res chain seq x y z
N MET A 1 30.01 -48.14 -59.85
CA MET A 1 29.63 -49.37 -59.11
C MET A 1 28.23 -49.11 -58.62
N SER A 2 27.26 -49.82 -59.23
CA SER A 2 25.94 -50.24 -58.73
C SER A 2 25.24 -49.38 -57.67
N ASP A 3 23.98 -49.00 -57.79
CA ASP A 3 22.94 -49.21 -58.81
C ASP A 3 21.76 -48.27 -58.43
N GLY A 4 20.78 -48.09 -59.33
CA GLY A 4 19.69 -47.09 -59.33
C GLY A 4 18.75 -47.06 -58.11
N GLY A 5 17.94 -46.02 -57.91
CA GLY A 5 16.79 -45.62 -58.76
C GLY A 5 15.56 -46.46 -58.37
N ASP A 6 14.32 -46.03 -58.24
CA ASP A 6 13.57 -44.84 -58.64
C ASP A 6 12.22 -44.83 -57.87
N GLU A 7 11.64 -43.64 -57.75
CA GLU A 7 10.24 -43.23 -58.02
C GLU A 7 8.97 -44.08 -57.77
N GLU A 8 7.91 -43.30 -57.44
CA GLU A 8 6.46 -43.45 -57.75
C GLU A 8 5.62 -44.51 -57.01
N GLU A 9 4.57 -44.14 -56.25
CA GLU A 9 3.24 -43.55 -56.61
C GLU A 9 2.18 -44.61 -56.97
N THR A 10 0.95 -44.39 -56.48
CA THR A 10 -0.34 -45.07 -56.81
C THR A 10 -0.53 -46.47 -56.19
N ASP A 11 -1.73 -46.98 -55.86
CA ASP A 11 -3.10 -46.54 -56.05
C ASP A 11 -4.04 -47.31 -55.09
N LYS A 12 -5.29 -46.83 -55.04
CA LYS A 12 -6.47 -47.37 -54.35
C LYS A 12 -6.80 -48.83 -54.71
N LEU A 13 -7.51 -49.51 -53.80
CA LEU A 13 -8.49 -50.54 -54.19
C LEU A 13 -9.61 -50.72 -53.16
N GLU A 14 -10.83 -50.69 -53.69
CA GLU A 14 -12.13 -50.85 -53.04
C GLU A 14 -12.53 -52.33 -52.81
N ALA A 15 -13.52 -52.48 -51.92
CA ALA A 15 -14.66 -53.40 -51.95
C ALA A 15 -14.46 -54.92 -51.79
N ALA A 16 -15.11 -55.52 -50.78
CA ALA A 16 -16.44 -56.16 -50.93
C ALA A 16 -16.77 -57.18 -49.81
N THR A 17 -17.91 -56.94 -49.13
CA THR A 17 -18.97 -57.88 -48.70
C THR A 17 -18.63 -59.31 -48.19
N SER A 18 -19.13 -59.70 -47.01
CA SER A 18 -20.33 -60.57 -46.91
C SER A 18 -20.90 -60.66 -45.48
N GLU A 19 -22.23 -60.81 -45.45
CA GLU A 19 -23.11 -61.10 -44.32
C GLU A 19 -22.79 -62.44 -43.62
N VAL A 20 -23.21 -62.58 -42.35
CA VAL A 20 -24.26 -63.51 -41.86
C VAL A 20 -24.28 -63.53 -40.32
N GLY A 21 -25.47 -63.42 -39.72
CA GLY A 21 -25.83 -64.25 -38.57
C GLY A 21 -26.19 -63.54 -37.27
N SER A 22 -27.49 -63.33 -37.05
CA SER A 22 -28.09 -62.87 -35.79
C SER A 22 -27.94 -63.89 -34.66
N VAL A 23 -27.73 -63.42 -33.41
CA VAL A 23 -28.40 -63.97 -32.23
C VAL A 23 -28.68 -62.82 -31.26
N VAL A 24 -29.97 -62.65 -30.98
CA VAL A 24 -30.55 -61.76 -29.99
C VAL A 24 -30.31 -62.35 -28.59
N SER A 25 -29.79 -61.53 -27.67
CA SER A 25 -30.05 -61.69 -26.25
C SER A 25 -30.32 -60.30 -25.68
N GLU A 26 -31.61 -60.01 -25.54
CA GLU A 26 -32.13 -58.98 -24.65
C GLU A 26 -31.78 -59.37 -23.22
N ASP A 27 -31.06 -58.51 -22.51
CA ASP A 27 -31.24 -58.33 -21.07
C ASP A 27 -30.92 -56.89 -20.72
N GLY A 28 -31.93 -56.23 -20.16
CA GLY A 28 -31.99 -54.80 -19.94
C GLY A 28 -31.09 -54.29 -18.83
N ALA A 29 -30.40 -53.18 -19.12
CA ALA A 29 -29.99 -52.20 -18.12
C ALA A 29 -30.69 -50.89 -18.45
N ASN A 30 -31.67 -50.59 -17.60
CA ASN A 30 -32.57 -49.46 -17.64
C ASN A 30 -31.76 -48.14 -17.64
N SER A 31 -31.84 -47.40 -18.74
CA SER A 31 -31.26 -46.06 -18.87
C SER A 31 -32.15 -45.05 -18.14
N ASP A 32 -31.87 -44.81 -16.85
CA ASP A 32 -32.30 -43.60 -16.16
C ASP A 32 -31.41 -42.42 -16.60
N ALA A 33 -31.60 -41.98 -17.85
CA ALA A 33 -31.19 -40.65 -18.30
C ALA A 33 -32.36 -39.71 -18.02
N THR A 34 -32.63 -39.49 -16.73
CA THR A 34 -33.65 -38.58 -16.23
C THR A 34 -33.19 -37.13 -16.42
N GLY A 35 -34.11 -36.29 -16.88
CA GLY A 35 -33.84 -34.97 -17.47
C GLY A 35 -33.03 -34.02 -16.60
N MET A 36 -31.83 -33.69 -17.07
CA MET A 36 -31.21 -32.41 -16.78
C MET A 36 -32.08 -31.31 -17.37
N SER A 37 -32.35 -30.26 -16.59
CA SER A 37 -33.08 -29.11 -17.10
C SER A 37 -32.25 -28.40 -18.18
N GLU A 38 -32.93 -27.69 -19.08
CA GLU A 38 -32.27 -26.86 -20.10
C GLU A 38 -31.31 -25.84 -19.45
N GLU A 39 -31.69 -25.31 -18.27
CA GLU A 39 -30.88 -24.42 -17.43
C GLU A 39 -29.58 -25.08 -16.92
N GLU A 40 -29.62 -26.34 -16.47
CA GLU A 40 -28.42 -27.07 -16.05
C GLU A 40 -27.47 -27.37 -17.22
N ALA A 41 -28.01 -27.59 -18.43
CA ALA A 41 -27.21 -27.80 -19.62
C ALA A 41 -26.49 -26.51 -20.06
N GLU A 42 -27.19 -25.37 -20.02
CA GLU A 42 -26.61 -24.05 -20.30
C GLU A 42 -25.51 -23.69 -19.30
N ASP A 43 -25.75 -23.90 -17.99
CA ASP A 43 -24.76 -23.63 -16.94
C ASP A 43 -23.49 -24.49 -17.08
N ASN A 44 -23.64 -25.76 -17.47
CA ASN A 44 -22.50 -26.64 -17.70
C ASN A 44 -21.73 -26.24 -18.97
N ALA A 45 -22.42 -25.84 -20.04
CA ALA A 45 -21.77 -25.35 -21.25
C ALA A 45 -20.97 -24.06 -20.99
N ALA A 46 -21.54 -23.11 -20.24
CA ALA A 46 -20.84 -21.88 -19.84
C ALA A 46 -19.61 -22.19 -18.96
N THR A 47 -19.71 -23.19 -18.09
CA THR A 47 -18.60 -23.70 -17.27
C THR A 47 -17.46 -24.25 -18.13
N GLU A 48 -17.76 -25.14 -19.07
CA GLU A 48 -16.75 -25.72 -19.97
C GLU A 48 -16.10 -24.67 -20.87
N GLU A 49 -16.89 -23.71 -21.39
CA GLU A 49 -16.37 -22.62 -22.22
C GLU A 49 -15.38 -21.74 -21.45
N PHE A 50 -15.72 -21.36 -20.21
CA PHE A 50 -14.84 -20.56 -19.36
C PHE A 50 -13.51 -21.28 -19.07
N LEU A 51 -13.59 -22.56 -18.66
CA LEU A 51 -12.40 -23.36 -18.37
C LEU A 51 -11.50 -23.54 -19.60
N ARG A 52 -12.10 -23.78 -20.78
CA ARG A 52 -11.37 -23.90 -22.04
C ARG A 52 -10.72 -22.58 -22.45
N ARG A 53 -11.41 -21.45 -22.29
CA ARG A 53 -10.85 -20.13 -22.65
C ARG A 53 -9.60 -19.82 -21.86
N PHE A 54 -9.59 -20.12 -20.56
CA PHE A 54 -8.47 -19.82 -19.66
C PHE A 54 -7.64 -21.06 -19.30
N GLU A 55 -7.61 -22.07 -20.18
CA GLU A 55 -6.72 -23.23 -20.00
C GLU A 55 -5.24 -22.82 -20.05
N VAL A 56 -4.95 -21.77 -20.84
CA VAL A 56 -3.64 -21.14 -21.02
C VAL A 56 -3.75 -19.65 -20.69
N VAL A 57 -2.63 -19.03 -20.34
CA VAL A 57 -2.53 -17.58 -20.08
C VAL A 57 -2.80 -16.79 -21.37
N GLU A 58 -3.92 -16.07 -21.43
CA GLU A 58 -4.28 -15.15 -22.53
C GLU A 58 -3.81 -13.72 -22.19
N SER A 59 -2.82 -13.18 -22.92
CA SER A 59 -2.24 -11.85 -22.64
C SER A 59 -2.62 -10.74 -23.63
N ASP A 60 -3.40 -11.07 -24.67
CA ASP A 60 -3.64 -10.15 -25.77
C ASP A 60 -4.86 -9.25 -25.57
N ASP A 61 -5.79 -9.67 -24.72
CA ASP A 61 -6.99 -8.92 -24.37
C ASP A 61 -7.14 -8.78 -22.86
N PHE A 62 -7.79 -7.70 -22.44
CA PHE A 62 -8.19 -7.44 -21.07
C PHE A 62 -9.66 -7.02 -21.00
N SER A 63 -10.53 -7.94 -21.38
CA SER A 63 -11.99 -7.80 -21.28
C SER A 63 -12.51 -8.20 -19.89
N ALA A 64 -13.67 -7.67 -19.53
CA ALA A 64 -14.38 -8.13 -18.34
C ALA A 64 -14.82 -9.58 -18.55
N VAL A 65 -14.56 -10.44 -17.57
CA VAL A 65 -14.82 -11.88 -17.66
C VAL A 65 -15.90 -12.26 -16.67
N GLN A 66 -17.03 -12.78 -17.17
CA GLN A 66 -18.08 -13.34 -16.34
C GLN A 66 -17.71 -14.78 -15.98
N ILE A 67 -17.41 -15.02 -14.70
CA ILE A 67 -17.24 -16.38 -14.20
C ILE A 67 -18.64 -17.00 -14.00
N PRO A 68 -18.89 -18.22 -14.48
CA PRO A 68 -20.14 -18.92 -14.26
C PRO A 68 -20.49 -19.00 -12.76
N PRO A 69 -21.74 -18.70 -12.34
CA PRO A 69 -22.10 -18.62 -10.92
C PRO A 69 -21.72 -19.86 -10.11
N LYS A 70 -21.89 -21.05 -10.70
CA LYS A 70 -21.50 -22.34 -10.11
C LYS A 70 -20.00 -22.40 -9.79
N LEU A 71 -19.15 -21.91 -10.70
CA LEU A 71 -17.70 -21.82 -10.47
C LEU A 71 -17.35 -20.74 -9.44
N ALA A 72 -17.99 -19.58 -9.48
CA ALA A 72 -17.73 -18.51 -8.51
C ALA A 72 -18.04 -18.96 -7.06
N VAL A 73 -19.15 -19.68 -6.86
CA VAL A 73 -19.48 -20.29 -5.56
C VAL A 73 -18.44 -21.34 -5.16
N LEU A 74 -18.03 -22.20 -6.09
CA LEU A 74 -17.02 -23.23 -5.85
C LEU A 74 -15.67 -22.62 -5.43
N ILE A 75 -15.17 -21.62 -6.19
CA ILE A 75 -13.91 -20.92 -5.90
C ILE A 75 -13.95 -20.30 -4.50
N ARG A 76 -15.03 -19.57 -4.15
CA ARG A 76 -15.19 -18.98 -2.81
C ARG A 76 -15.18 -20.03 -1.71
N GLY A 77 -15.93 -21.12 -1.90
CA GLY A 77 -16.01 -22.21 -0.93
C GLY A 77 -14.66 -22.89 -0.68
N LYS A 78 -13.93 -23.24 -1.75
CA LYS A 78 -12.62 -23.91 -1.65
C LYS A 78 -11.53 -22.97 -1.13
N TRP A 79 -11.53 -21.69 -1.50
CA TRP A 79 -10.62 -20.70 -0.92
C TRP A 79 -10.82 -20.57 0.60
N GLN A 80 -12.08 -20.52 1.05
CA GLN A 80 -12.39 -20.47 2.47
C GLN A 80 -11.96 -21.75 3.20
N ALA A 81 -12.22 -22.92 2.62
CA ALA A 81 -11.77 -24.21 3.17
C ALA A 81 -10.23 -24.27 3.29
N PHE A 82 -9.51 -23.76 2.29
CA PHE A 82 -8.05 -23.66 2.33
C PHE A 82 -7.57 -22.81 3.51
N LEU A 83 -8.16 -21.62 3.70
CA LEU A 83 -7.78 -20.74 4.80
C LEU A 83 -8.05 -21.35 6.19
N GLU A 84 -9.07 -22.21 6.31
CA GLU A 84 -9.42 -22.89 7.56
C GLU A 84 -8.43 -23.99 7.97
N LYS A 85 -7.59 -24.48 7.04
CA LYS A 85 -6.51 -25.43 7.34
C LYS A 85 -5.37 -24.79 8.15
N PHE A 86 -5.25 -23.47 8.12
CA PHE A 86 -4.18 -22.75 8.80
C PHE A 86 -4.67 -22.08 10.10
N PRO A 87 -3.87 -22.09 11.18
CA PRO A 87 -4.21 -21.37 12.41
C PRO A 87 -4.35 -19.85 12.21
N THR A 88 -3.60 -19.30 11.26
CA THR A 88 -3.63 -17.87 10.91
C THR A 88 -3.51 -17.67 9.40
N ARG A 89 -4.08 -16.59 8.89
CA ARG A 89 -3.94 -16.20 7.48
C ARG A 89 -2.49 -15.89 7.10
N GLU A 90 -1.71 -15.37 8.05
CA GLU A 90 -0.27 -15.15 7.86
C GLU A 90 0.41 -16.47 7.51
N GLN A 91 0.17 -17.54 8.26
CA GLN A 91 0.73 -18.86 7.98
C GLN A 91 0.29 -19.44 6.64
N ALA A 92 -0.97 -19.26 6.23
CA ALA A 92 -1.44 -19.66 4.90
C ALA A 92 -0.65 -18.94 3.79
N GLY A 93 -0.44 -17.63 3.94
CA GLY A 93 0.33 -16.85 2.98
C GLY A 93 1.83 -17.18 3.00
N GLU A 94 2.37 -17.54 4.16
CA GLU A 94 3.74 -18.02 4.29
C GLU A 94 3.96 -19.40 3.63
N ALA A 95 2.98 -20.30 3.69
CA ALA A 95 3.04 -21.59 3.00
C ALA A 95 3.09 -21.39 1.47
N ILE A 96 2.26 -20.47 0.94
CA ILE A 96 2.31 -20.07 -0.48
C ILE A 96 3.66 -19.45 -0.83
N TYR A 97 4.19 -18.58 0.03
CA TYR A 97 5.51 -17.98 -0.18
C TYR A 97 6.61 -19.04 -0.27
N ASP A 98 6.60 -20.02 0.63
CA ASP A 98 7.59 -21.09 0.62
C ASP A 98 7.53 -21.90 -0.67
N SER A 99 6.32 -22.26 -1.10
CA SER A 99 6.13 -22.93 -2.39
C SER A 99 6.65 -22.09 -3.57
N PHE A 100 6.45 -20.76 -3.57
CA PHE A 100 7.02 -19.89 -4.62
C PHE A 100 8.55 -19.95 -4.63
N MET A 101 9.18 -19.95 -3.46
CA MET A 101 10.63 -19.95 -3.35
C MET A 101 11.25 -21.32 -3.67
N GLU A 102 10.48 -22.39 -3.59
CA GLU A 102 10.85 -23.76 -3.95
C GLU A 102 10.67 -24.00 -5.45
N GLU A 103 9.49 -23.68 -6.00
CA GLU A 103 9.15 -23.88 -7.42
C GLU A 103 9.82 -22.85 -8.33
N ALA A 104 10.04 -21.62 -7.85
CA ALA A 104 10.65 -20.52 -8.62
C ALA A 104 11.82 -19.84 -7.87
N PRO A 105 12.94 -20.54 -7.60
CA PRO A 105 14.07 -19.94 -6.87
C PRO A 105 14.65 -18.69 -7.53
N SER A 106 14.49 -18.56 -8.86
CA SER A 106 14.90 -17.40 -9.65
C SER A 106 14.14 -16.12 -9.29
N LEU A 107 12.96 -16.20 -8.67
CA LEU A 107 12.19 -15.04 -8.26
C LEU A 107 12.65 -14.47 -6.92
N ARG A 108 13.42 -15.21 -6.10
CA ARG A 108 13.90 -14.78 -4.77
C ARG A 108 14.43 -13.33 -4.71
N PRO A 109 15.22 -12.83 -5.69
CA PRO A 109 15.71 -11.45 -5.66
C PRO A 109 14.62 -10.38 -5.77
N LEU A 110 13.45 -10.73 -6.31
CA LEU A 110 12.30 -9.83 -6.46
C LEU A 110 11.52 -9.69 -5.14
N PHE A 111 11.57 -10.70 -4.26
CA PHE A 111 10.87 -10.71 -2.98
C PHE A 111 11.72 -10.06 -1.88
N LYS A 112 11.79 -8.72 -1.91
CA LYS A 112 12.48 -7.92 -0.87
C LYS A 112 11.65 -7.75 0.41
N THR A 113 10.33 -7.93 0.28
CA THR A 113 9.38 -7.81 1.39
C THR A 113 9.57 -8.99 2.36
N PRO A 114 9.57 -8.75 3.67
CA PRO A 114 9.62 -9.82 4.66
C PRO A 114 8.51 -10.85 4.41
N ARG A 115 8.84 -12.14 4.52
CA ARG A 115 7.94 -13.27 4.28
C ARG A 115 6.55 -13.11 4.91
N SER A 116 6.47 -12.75 6.20
CA SER A 116 5.19 -12.53 6.89
C SER A 116 4.37 -11.37 6.33
N VAL A 117 5.03 -10.28 5.94
CA VAL A 117 4.37 -9.12 5.32
C VAL A 117 3.82 -9.50 3.95
N PHE A 118 4.58 -10.28 3.18
CA PHE A 118 4.12 -10.80 1.90
C PHE A 118 2.89 -11.70 2.10
N GLY A 119 2.98 -12.70 2.98
CA GLY A 119 1.90 -13.66 3.19
C GLY A 119 0.56 -13.00 3.52
N LEU A 120 0.58 -12.03 4.43
CA LEU A 120 -0.62 -11.24 4.78
C LEU A 120 -1.17 -10.45 3.59
N ARG A 121 -0.32 -9.74 2.84
CA ARG A 121 -0.74 -8.95 1.67
C ARG A 121 -1.30 -9.83 0.56
N PHE A 122 -0.66 -10.97 0.31
CA PHE A 122 -1.08 -11.93 -0.70
C PHE A 122 -2.47 -12.49 -0.37
N ILE A 123 -2.65 -13.04 0.84
CA ILE A 123 -3.93 -13.63 1.25
C ILE A 123 -5.05 -12.58 1.24
N ALA A 124 -4.79 -11.36 1.72
CA ALA A 124 -5.78 -10.30 1.68
C ALA A 124 -6.18 -9.93 0.23
N SER A 125 -5.20 -9.77 -0.65
CA SER A 125 -5.45 -9.39 -2.06
C SER A 125 -6.18 -10.49 -2.82
N PHE A 126 -5.75 -11.74 -2.65
CA PHE A 126 -6.38 -12.88 -3.32
C PHE A 126 -7.78 -13.18 -2.78
N THR A 127 -8.00 -13.01 -1.47
CA THR A 127 -9.35 -13.10 -0.89
C THR A 127 -10.30 -12.06 -1.49
N ASN A 128 -9.84 -10.84 -1.74
CA ASN A 128 -10.65 -9.82 -2.39
C ASN A 128 -10.97 -10.19 -3.84
N LEU A 129 -10.02 -10.76 -4.60
CA LEU A 129 -10.29 -11.24 -5.96
C LEU A 129 -11.33 -12.35 -5.96
N VAL A 130 -11.19 -13.33 -5.06
CA VAL A 130 -12.13 -14.44 -4.90
C VAL A 130 -13.52 -13.97 -4.50
N ALA A 131 -13.62 -12.94 -3.64
CA ALA A 131 -14.88 -12.37 -3.21
C ALA A 131 -15.67 -11.71 -4.36
N GLU A 132 -14.97 -11.11 -5.32
CA GLU A 132 -15.54 -10.37 -6.47
C GLU A 132 -15.71 -11.23 -7.73
N CYS A 133 -15.46 -12.54 -7.66
CA CYS A 133 -15.48 -13.43 -8.83
C CYS A 133 -16.85 -13.53 -9.53
N ASP A 134 -17.96 -13.18 -8.87
CA ASP A 134 -19.30 -13.17 -9.45
C ASP A 134 -19.67 -11.85 -10.17
N ASP A 135 -18.87 -10.78 -10.04
CA ASP A 135 -19.04 -9.51 -10.74
C ASP A 135 -17.86 -9.26 -11.71
N ALA A 136 -18.13 -9.44 -13.00
CA ALA A 136 -17.12 -9.31 -14.07
C ALA A 136 -16.41 -7.94 -14.08
N GLU A 137 -17.14 -6.86 -13.81
CA GLU A 137 -16.61 -5.50 -13.85
C GLU A 137 -15.83 -5.18 -12.57
N SER A 138 -16.30 -5.66 -11.43
CA SER A 138 -15.57 -5.53 -10.16
C SER A 138 -14.27 -6.33 -10.18
N LEU A 139 -14.32 -7.60 -10.61
CA LEU A 139 -13.15 -8.45 -10.76
C LEU A 139 -12.14 -7.82 -11.71
N LYS A 140 -12.57 -7.34 -12.89
CA LYS A 140 -11.70 -6.65 -13.84
C LYS A 140 -10.99 -5.46 -13.19
N ARG A 141 -11.72 -4.57 -12.50
CA ARG A 141 -11.12 -3.40 -11.82
C ARG A 141 -10.08 -3.82 -10.77
N GLN A 142 -10.35 -4.88 -10.02
CA GLN A 142 -9.41 -5.39 -9.01
C GLN A 142 -8.14 -5.97 -9.65
N VAL A 143 -8.30 -6.78 -10.71
CA VAL A 143 -7.19 -7.35 -11.47
C VAL A 143 -6.37 -6.26 -12.15
N GLU A 144 -7.01 -5.25 -12.75
CA GLU A 144 -6.33 -4.09 -13.35
C GLU A 144 -5.48 -3.36 -12.32
N THR A 145 -6.07 -3.10 -11.15
CA THR A 145 -5.40 -2.41 -10.05
C THR A 145 -4.18 -3.18 -9.56
N MET A 146 -4.30 -4.51 -9.44
CA MET A 146 -3.15 -5.35 -9.11
C MET A 146 -2.12 -5.40 -10.25
N GLY A 147 -2.54 -5.38 -11.50
CA GLY A 147 -1.65 -5.28 -12.65
C GLY A 147 -0.78 -4.02 -12.59
N PHE A 148 -1.36 -2.88 -12.21
CA PHE A 148 -0.59 -1.64 -12.01
C PHE A 148 0.43 -1.74 -10.85
N GLN A 149 0.13 -2.52 -9.81
CA GLN A 149 1.08 -2.76 -8.72
C GLN A 149 2.27 -3.64 -9.15
N HIS A 150 2.17 -4.35 -10.29
CA HIS A 150 3.20 -5.24 -10.81
C HIS A 150 3.98 -4.66 -12.00
N LEU A 151 3.81 -3.38 -12.35
CA LEU A 151 4.47 -2.77 -13.52
C LEU A 151 6.01 -2.81 -13.46
N ASP A 152 6.56 -2.70 -12.25
CA ASP A 152 8.01 -2.76 -12.03
C ASP A 152 8.52 -4.21 -11.96
N SER A 153 7.62 -5.19 -12.03
CA SER A 153 7.93 -6.61 -12.07
C SER A 153 7.77 -7.13 -13.49
N GLU A 154 8.77 -7.85 -13.98
CA GLU A 154 8.65 -8.53 -15.26
C GLU A 154 7.70 -9.73 -15.10
N VAL A 155 6.44 -9.58 -15.51
CA VAL A 155 5.44 -10.64 -15.55
C VAL A 155 5.45 -11.25 -16.94
N THR A 156 5.71 -12.56 -17.03
CA THR A 156 5.75 -13.30 -18.30
C THR A 156 4.90 -14.57 -18.19
N PRO A 157 4.38 -15.12 -19.30
CA PRO A 157 3.58 -16.35 -19.25
C PRO A 157 4.27 -17.50 -18.48
N PRO A 158 5.57 -17.79 -18.68
CA PRO A 158 6.24 -18.82 -17.90
C PRO A 158 6.30 -18.54 -16.39
N ARG A 159 6.43 -17.26 -15.98
CA ARG A 159 6.40 -16.90 -14.55
C ARG A 159 5.00 -17.05 -13.97
N VAL A 160 3.97 -16.71 -14.74
CA VAL A 160 2.56 -16.94 -14.35
C VAL A 160 2.31 -18.44 -14.18
N ASP A 161 2.77 -19.28 -15.11
CA ASP A 161 2.62 -20.74 -15.02
C ASP A 161 3.23 -21.28 -13.72
N VAL A 162 4.48 -20.94 -13.42
CA VAL A 162 5.15 -21.43 -12.21
C VAL A 162 4.49 -20.91 -10.93
N ILE A 163 4.12 -19.63 -10.87
CA ILE A 163 3.42 -19.07 -9.70
C ILE A 163 2.06 -19.74 -9.51
N ARG A 164 1.29 -19.90 -10.59
CA ARG A 164 -0.01 -20.58 -10.56
C ARG A 164 0.14 -21.99 -10.03
N ASP A 165 1.08 -22.76 -10.56
CA ASP A 165 1.27 -24.16 -10.21
C ASP A 165 1.76 -24.30 -8.76
N ALA A 166 2.54 -23.35 -8.25
CA ALA A 166 2.92 -23.27 -6.84
C ALA A 166 1.71 -22.99 -5.91
N ILE A 167 0.84 -22.02 -6.24
CA ILE A 167 -0.40 -21.76 -5.47
C ILE A 167 -1.26 -23.02 -5.46
N LEU A 168 -1.49 -23.59 -6.64
CA LEU A 168 -2.30 -24.76 -6.85
C LEU A 168 -1.75 -25.98 -6.12
N GLY A 169 -0.42 -26.17 -6.09
CA GLY A 169 0.23 -27.27 -5.36
C GLY A 169 0.05 -27.17 -3.84
N VAL A 170 0.12 -25.96 -3.27
CA VAL A 170 -0.16 -25.74 -1.84
C VAL A 170 -1.63 -26.00 -1.51
N MET A 171 -2.55 -25.62 -2.42
CA MET A 171 -3.95 -25.94 -2.23
C MET A 171 -4.22 -27.45 -2.35
N ASP A 172 -3.58 -28.15 -3.30
CA ASP A 172 -3.70 -29.61 -3.44
C ASP A 172 -3.20 -30.33 -2.18
N SER A 173 -2.06 -29.90 -1.60
CA SER A 173 -1.51 -30.55 -0.40
C SER A 173 -2.38 -30.39 0.84
N GLU A 174 -3.10 -29.26 0.95
CA GLU A 174 -3.90 -28.94 2.14
C GLU A 174 -5.37 -29.39 2.00
N LEU A 175 -5.91 -29.45 0.78
CA LEU A 175 -7.30 -29.83 0.49
C LEU A 175 -7.45 -31.22 -0.14
N GLY A 176 -6.55 -31.62 -1.04
CA GLY A 176 -6.76 -32.70 -2.01
C GLY A 176 -7.00 -34.08 -1.40
N GLU A 177 -6.38 -34.41 -0.26
CA GLU A 177 -6.63 -35.71 0.40
C GLU A 177 -8.04 -35.80 1.03
N ASP A 178 -8.62 -34.66 1.43
CA ASP A 178 -9.90 -34.59 2.13
C ASP A 178 -11.09 -34.16 1.24
N ASP A 179 -10.82 -33.61 0.05
CA ASP A 179 -11.83 -32.96 -0.81
C ASP A 179 -11.70 -33.34 -2.30
N PRO A 180 -12.35 -34.44 -2.73
CA PRO A 180 -12.31 -34.92 -4.12
C PRO A 180 -12.88 -33.95 -5.16
N GLN A 181 -13.68 -32.96 -4.73
CA GLN A 181 -14.20 -31.92 -5.63
C GLN A 181 -13.14 -30.87 -5.96
N PHE A 182 -12.13 -30.69 -5.10
CA PHE A 182 -11.01 -29.82 -5.41
C PHE A 182 -10.15 -30.42 -6.53
N ASP A 183 -9.86 -31.73 -6.47
CA ASP A 183 -8.98 -32.44 -7.42
C ASP A 183 -9.42 -32.43 -8.89
N THR A 184 -10.67 -32.06 -9.18
CA THR A 184 -11.22 -32.03 -10.54
C THR A 184 -11.57 -30.61 -10.95
N VAL A 185 -12.83 -30.23 -10.75
CA VAL A 185 -13.38 -28.95 -11.24
C VAL A 185 -12.85 -27.77 -10.43
N GLY A 186 -12.61 -27.95 -9.13
CA GLY A 186 -12.09 -26.89 -8.27
C GLY A 186 -10.71 -26.40 -8.74
N ARG A 187 -9.79 -27.33 -8.95
CA ARG A 187 -8.45 -27.07 -9.47
C ARG A 187 -8.47 -26.33 -10.79
N ASP A 188 -9.24 -26.81 -11.76
CA ASP A 188 -9.34 -26.18 -13.07
C ASP A 188 -9.95 -24.76 -12.99
N ALA A 189 -10.91 -24.55 -12.09
CA ALA A 189 -11.50 -23.23 -11.86
C ALA A 189 -10.47 -22.22 -11.30
N PHE A 190 -9.64 -22.63 -10.33
CA PHE A 190 -8.55 -21.78 -9.84
C PHE A 190 -7.46 -21.56 -10.89
N LYS A 191 -7.13 -22.59 -11.68
CA LYS A 191 -6.19 -22.47 -12.80
C LYS A 191 -6.67 -21.41 -13.80
N ALA A 192 -7.94 -21.48 -14.20
CA ALA A 192 -8.57 -20.52 -15.11
C ALA A 192 -8.56 -19.09 -14.54
N LEU A 193 -8.94 -18.92 -13.27
CA LEU A 193 -8.90 -17.63 -12.59
C LEU A 193 -7.48 -17.05 -12.55
N LEU A 194 -6.48 -17.85 -12.16
CA LEU A 194 -5.08 -17.43 -12.07
C LEU A 194 -4.49 -17.10 -13.45
N ASN A 195 -4.87 -17.84 -14.50
CA ASN A 195 -4.48 -17.55 -15.87
C ASN A 195 -5.08 -16.22 -16.36
N TYR A 196 -6.36 -15.95 -16.08
CA TYR A 196 -6.98 -14.66 -16.36
C TYR A 196 -6.25 -13.51 -15.64
N ILE A 197 -5.96 -13.66 -14.34
CA ILE A 197 -5.23 -12.67 -13.55
C ILE A 197 -3.83 -12.41 -14.15
N GLY A 198 -3.06 -13.47 -14.39
CA GLY A 198 -1.70 -13.37 -14.91
C GLY A 198 -1.66 -12.80 -16.33
N GLY A 199 -2.58 -13.21 -17.20
CA GLY A 199 -2.75 -12.67 -18.55
C GLY A 199 -3.05 -11.17 -18.53
N SER A 200 -3.94 -10.76 -17.64
CA SER A 200 -4.28 -9.35 -17.41
C SER A 200 -3.08 -8.54 -16.90
N PHE A 201 -2.24 -9.09 -16.02
CA PHE A 201 -1.02 -8.40 -15.55
C PHE A 201 -0.02 -8.18 -16.69
N ILE A 202 0.14 -9.18 -17.57
CA ILE A 202 0.99 -9.07 -18.76
C ILE A 202 0.44 -7.97 -19.69
N PHE A 203 -0.88 -7.97 -19.95
CA PHE A 203 -1.53 -6.93 -20.74
C PHE A 203 -1.31 -5.54 -20.15
N VAL A 204 -1.60 -5.35 -18.86
CA VAL A 204 -1.46 -4.06 -18.17
C VAL A 204 -0.01 -3.56 -18.22
N THR A 205 0.97 -4.46 -18.00
CA THR A 205 2.38 -4.13 -18.09
C THR A 205 2.79 -3.74 -19.51
N ARG A 206 2.32 -4.48 -20.52
CA ARG A 206 2.62 -4.18 -21.93
C ARG A 206 2.04 -2.84 -22.37
N GLU A 207 0.77 -2.57 -22.05
CA GLU A 207 0.04 -1.41 -22.57
C GLU A 207 0.31 -0.12 -21.78
N PHE A 208 0.51 -0.20 -20.46
CA PHE A 208 0.57 0.98 -19.59
C PHE A 208 1.93 1.27 -18.99
N ALA A 209 2.84 0.29 -18.86
CA ALA A 209 4.16 0.54 -18.24
C ALA A 209 4.97 1.59 -18.99
N GLY A 210 4.83 1.66 -20.33
CA GLY A 210 5.46 2.71 -21.14
C GLY A 210 4.99 4.11 -20.72
N ARG A 211 3.68 4.31 -20.65
CA ARG A 211 3.07 5.60 -20.28
C ARG A 211 3.44 6.03 -18.86
N ILE A 212 3.40 5.08 -17.92
CA ILE A 212 3.73 5.33 -16.52
C ILE A 212 5.19 5.73 -16.34
N ARG A 213 6.12 5.02 -17.02
CA ARG A 213 7.54 5.38 -17.03
C ARG A 213 7.77 6.78 -17.62
N VAL A 214 7.09 7.11 -18.72
CA VAL A 214 7.14 8.46 -19.32
C VAL A 214 6.67 9.51 -18.31
N ILE A 215 5.52 9.31 -17.66
CA ILE A 215 4.98 10.24 -16.65
C ILE A 215 5.95 10.41 -15.49
N GLN A 216 6.40 9.33 -14.85
CA GLN A 216 7.27 9.41 -13.68
C GLN A 216 8.62 10.04 -14.00
N ARG A 217 9.22 9.70 -15.15
CA ARG A 217 10.50 10.28 -15.59
C ARG A 217 10.34 11.77 -15.89
N SER A 218 9.38 12.12 -16.75
CA SER A 218 9.15 13.49 -17.16
C SER A 218 8.72 14.36 -15.98
N TRP A 219 7.93 13.84 -15.04
CA TRP A 219 7.55 14.53 -13.81
C TRP A 219 8.75 14.82 -12.91
N ARG A 220 9.68 13.88 -12.77
CA ARG A 220 10.92 14.09 -11.99
C ARG A 220 11.76 15.21 -12.60
N ILE A 221 11.95 15.19 -13.93
CA ILE A 221 12.72 16.22 -14.65
C ILE A 221 12.05 17.59 -14.52
N ALA A 222 10.73 17.65 -14.67
CA ALA A 222 9.94 18.87 -14.59
C ALA A 222 9.96 19.55 -13.21
N ASN A 223 10.45 18.86 -12.17
CA ASN A 223 10.50 19.37 -10.79
C ASN A 223 11.91 19.41 -10.19
N SER A 224 12.92 18.87 -10.89
CA SER A 224 14.31 18.91 -10.44
C SER A 224 15.02 20.19 -10.87
N LYS A 225 15.54 20.98 -9.92
CA LYS A 225 16.32 22.20 -10.22
C LYS A 225 17.72 21.92 -10.80
N ASP A 226 18.22 20.69 -10.66
CA ASP A 226 19.60 20.28 -10.99
C ASP A 226 19.68 18.92 -11.74
N ALA A 227 18.69 18.51 -12.53
CA ALA A 227 18.79 17.21 -13.22
C ALA A 227 19.87 17.21 -14.32
N GLU A 228 21.10 16.85 -13.94
CA GLU A 228 21.97 16.09 -14.82
C GLU A 228 21.34 14.72 -15.08
N PHE A 229 21.34 14.33 -16.35
CA PHE A 229 20.65 13.18 -16.90
C PHE A 229 21.13 11.87 -16.27
N PRO A 230 20.25 11.07 -15.63
CA PRO A 230 20.55 9.66 -15.38
C PRO A 230 20.59 8.92 -16.72
N ASP A 231 21.61 8.08 -16.92
CA ASP A 231 21.73 7.21 -18.10
C ASP A 231 20.50 6.27 -18.17
N PRO A 232 19.82 6.13 -19.32
CA PRO A 232 18.74 5.16 -19.51
C PRO A 232 19.06 3.73 -19.04
N ALA A 233 20.33 3.34 -18.98
CA ALA A 233 20.78 2.05 -18.46
C ALA A 233 20.66 1.91 -16.93
N GLU A 234 20.77 3.01 -16.16
CA GLU A 234 20.67 2.98 -14.68
C GLU A 234 19.25 2.71 -14.17
N LEU A 235 18.23 2.98 -14.99
CA LEU A 235 16.83 2.69 -14.67
C LEU A 235 16.42 1.24 -14.99
N GLN A 236 17.18 0.52 -15.81
CA GLN A 236 16.91 -0.88 -16.16
C GLN A 236 17.65 -1.87 -15.26
N SER A 237 18.76 -1.47 -14.64
CA SER A 237 19.47 -2.28 -13.65
C SER A 237 19.12 -1.76 -12.26
N GLY A 238 18.44 -2.55 -11.42
CA GLY A 238 18.19 -2.22 -10.03
C GLY A 238 19.45 -2.22 -9.14
N THR A 239 20.56 -1.66 -9.63
CA THR A 239 21.87 -1.65 -8.98
C THR A 239 22.10 -0.28 -8.36
N ILE A 240 22.17 -0.24 -7.03
CA ILE A 240 22.53 0.96 -6.25
C ILE A 240 24.02 1.25 -6.50
N GLY A 241 24.29 2.30 -7.27
CA GLY A 241 25.64 2.85 -7.47
C GLY A 241 26.12 3.64 -6.25
N THR A 242 27.39 3.43 -5.90
CA THR A 242 28.14 4.05 -4.80
C THR A 242 28.15 5.58 -4.87
N MET A 243 27.74 6.24 -3.78
CA MET A 243 27.81 7.70 -3.64
C MET A 243 29.24 8.15 -3.33
N THR A 244 29.68 9.22 -4.00
CA THR A 244 30.98 9.87 -3.74
C THR A 244 30.82 11.01 -2.72
N ALA A 245 31.92 11.44 -2.11
CA ALA A 245 32.03 12.50 -1.11
C ALA A 245 31.43 13.88 -1.52
N SER A 246 31.05 14.07 -2.78
CA SER A 246 30.32 15.26 -3.24
C SER A 246 28.83 15.24 -2.84
N ALA A 247 28.27 14.08 -2.49
CA ALA A 247 26.87 13.94 -2.09
C ALA A 247 26.63 14.31 -0.61
N GLU A 248 27.62 14.11 0.26
CA GLU A 248 27.54 14.46 1.69
C GLU A 248 27.47 15.98 1.90
N ASN A 249 28.23 16.76 1.14
CA ASN A 249 28.14 18.22 1.16
C ASN A 249 26.77 18.73 0.65
N ARG A 250 26.17 18.06 -0.35
CA ARG A 250 24.83 18.40 -0.86
C ARG A 250 23.72 18.04 0.13
N LEU A 251 23.89 16.97 0.91
CA LEU A 251 22.94 16.56 1.95
C LEU A 251 22.92 17.59 3.11
N GLN A 252 24.08 18.11 3.50
CA GLN A 252 24.19 19.17 4.51
C GLN A 252 23.58 20.50 4.02
N GLU A 253 23.78 20.88 2.75
CA GLU A 253 23.15 22.07 2.18
C GLU A 253 21.62 21.95 2.07
N MET A 254 21.10 20.76 1.72
CA MET A 254 19.65 20.50 1.71
C MET A 254 19.05 20.54 3.13
N GLN A 255 19.75 19.99 4.13
CA GLN A 255 19.28 20.00 5.51
C GLN A 255 19.25 21.41 6.12
N GLN A 256 20.23 22.26 5.80
CA GLN A 256 20.23 23.67 6.22
C GLN A 256 19.14 24.49 5.52
N LYS A 257 18.81 24.17 4.27
CA LYS A 257 17.74 24.84 3.52
C LYS A 257 16.36 24.44 4.03
N LYS A 258 16.18 23.18 4.42
CA LYS A 258 14.93 22.64 4.98
C LYS A 258 14.63 23.20 6.38
N GLN A 259 15.65 23.37 7.23
CA GLN A 259 15.49 24.05 8.52
C GLN A 259 15.08 25.52 8.38
N LYS A 260 15.52 26.19 7.31
CA LYS A 260 15.19 27.58 7.04
C LYS A 260 13.78 27.77 6.43
N GLU A 261 13.25 26.73 5.79
CA GLU A 261 11.87 26.70 5.30
C GLU A 261 10.88 26.31 6.41
N GLU A 262 11.27 25.46 7.38
CA GLU A 262 10.44 25.09 8.54
C GLU A 262 10.24 26.23 9.56
N GLU A 263 11.20 27.17 9.69
CA GLU A 263 11.04 28.37 10.52
C GLU A 263 10.04 29.41 9.95
N VAL A 264 9.69 29.32 8.66
CA VAL A 264 8.76 30.26 7.99
C VAL A 264 7.30 29.79 8.05
N VAL A 265 7.05 28.53 8.44
CA VAL A 265 5.71 27.89 8.35
C VAL A 265 4.90 27.96 9.66
N GLN A 266 5.44 28.52 10.75
CA GLN A 266 4.79 28.47 12.07
C GLN A 266 3.67 29.48 12.35
N GLU A 267 3.16 30.22 11.38
CA GLU A 267 1.84 30.89 11.48
C GLU A 267 1.18 30.96 10.09
N ILE A 268 0.58 29.85 9.63
CA ILE A 268 -0.27 29.85 8.42
C ILE A 268 -1.65 29.33 8.81
N ASP A 269 -2.66 30.19 8.67
CA ASP A 269 -4.08 29.81 8.68
C ASP A 269 -4.35 28.85 7.50
N PRO A 270 -4.80 27.61 7.73
CA PRO A 270 -4.99 26.61 6.67
C PRO A 270 -6.11 26.96 5.67
N ASN A 271 -6.95 27.96 5.93
CA ASN A 271 -8.14 28.22 5.12
C ASN A 271 -7.95 29.12 3.89
N LEU A 272 -6.76 29.66 3.64
CA LEU A 272 -6.46 30.29 2.35
C LEU A 272 -4.96 30.24 2.10
N VAL A 273 -4.55 29.40 1.13
CA VAL A 273 -3.22 29.49 0.53
C VAL A 273 -3.12 30.82 -0.21
N GLU A 274 -2.71 31.88 0.48
CA GLU A 274 -2.20 33.12 -0.11
C GLU A 274 -0.78 32.88 -0.65
N LEU A 275 -0.67 32.07 -1.70
CA LEU A 275 0.39 32.24 -2.70
C LEU A 275 0.03 33.46 -3.55
N GLY A 276 0.11 34.63 -2.92
CA GLY A 276 -0.21 35.95 -3.46
C GLY A 276 1.05 36.67 -3.91
N ALA A 277 1.76 36.15 -4.90
CA ALA A 277 2.59 36.99 -5.75
C ALA A 277 1.74 37.37 -6.97
N GLU A 278 1.18 38.59 -6.97
CA GLU A 278 0.69 39.21 -8.19
C GLU A 278 1.88 39.32 -9.16
N PHE A 279 1.91 38.51 -10.21
CA PHE A 279 2.89 38.64 -11.29
C PHE A 279 2.64 39.97 -12.01
N GLN A 280 3.34 41.03 -11.60
CA GLN A 280 3.42 42.26 -12.36
C GLN A 280 4.34 42.03 -13.57
N ALA A 281 3.90 42.49 -14.75
CA ALA A 281 4.49 42.19 -16.06
C ALA A 281 5.82 42.93 -16.36
N GLY A 282 6.74 43.00 -15.40
CA GLY A 282 8.09 43.55 -15.58
C GLY A 282 9.16 42.51 -15.27
N ASP A 283 9.98 42.17 -16.27
CA ASP A 283 11.15 41.27 -16.21
C ASP A 283 10.87 39.89 -15.57
N VAL A 284 9.89 39.16 -16.13
CA VAL A 284 9.49 37.85 -15.61
C VAL A 284 10.50 36.79 -16.02
N LYS A 285 11.32 36.34 -15.06
CA LYS A 285 12.11 35.11 -15.19
C LYS A 285 11.15 33.96 -15.51
N VAL A 286 11.33 33.32 -16.67
CA VAL A 286 10.56 32.14 -17.05
C VAL A 286 10.78 31.06 -15.98
N PRO A 287 9.71 30.50 -15.38
CA PRO A 287 9.86 29.47 -14.37
C PRO A 287 10.53 28.20 -14.89
N ASP A 288 11.21 27.47 -13.99
CA ASP A 288 11.94 26.23 -14.31
C ASP A 288 11.33 24.98 -13.67
N THR A 289 10.28 25.14 -12.85
CA THR A 289 9.53 24.03 -12.25
C THR A 289 8.10 23.97 -12.78
N PHE A 290 7.52 22.76 -12.83
CA PHE A 290 6.15 22.60 -13.29
C PHE A 290 5.11 23.44 -12.52
N PRO A 291 5.08 23.49 -11.17
CA PRO A 291 4.05 24.25 -10.46
C PRO A 291 4.09 25.74 -10.79
N GLU A 292 5.28 26.33 -10.84
CA GLU A 292 5.46 27.74 -11.20
C GLU A 292 5.10 27.99 -12.67
N MET A 293 5.51 27.10 -13.57
CA MET A 293 5.16 27.18 -14.99
C MET A 293 3.66 27.03 -15.24
N CYS A 294 2.99 26.17 -14.46
CA CYS A 294 1.55 25.95 -14.51
C CYS A 294 0.79 27.23 -14.16
N LEU A 295 1.20 27.92 -13.09
CA LEU A 295 0.61 29.21 -12.71
C LEU A 295 0.92 30.31 -13.74
N PHE A 296 2.14 30.33 -14.30
CA PHE A 296 2.52 31.26 -15.36
C PHE A 296 1.66 31.07 -16.62
N ASN A 297 1.53 29.84 -17.12
CA ASN A 297 0.72 29.53 -18.30
C ASN A 297 -0.77 29.73 -18.03
N ALA A 298 -1.27 29.42 -16.83
CA ALA A 298 -2.62 29.77 -16.44
C ALA A 298 -2.85 31.29 -16.57
N ALA A 299 -1.91 32.11 -16.09
CA ALA A 299 -2.01 33.56 -16.22
C ALA A 299 -1.98 34.03 -17.67
N VAL A 300 -1.07 33.50 -18.49
CA VAL A 300 -0.96 33.80 -19.93
C VAL A 300 -2.25 33.45 -20.69
N MET A 301 -2.90 32.34 -20.32
CA MET A 301 -4.16 31.89 -20.93
C MET A 301 -5.42 32.60 -20.40
N GLY A 302 -5.27 33.59 -19.51
CA GLY A 302 -6.39 34.36 -18.95
C GLY A 302 -7.03 33.75 -17.70
N TYR A 303 -6.38 32.75 -17.08
CA TYR A 303 -6.85 32.03 -15.88
C TYR A 303 -6.09 32.43 -14.60
N SER A 304 -5.40 33.59 -14.57
CA SER A 304 -4.62 34.05 -13.41
C SER A 304 -5.42 34.10 -12.10
N ASN A 305 -6.72 34.38 -12.20
CA ASN A 305 -7.66 34.47 -11.08
C ASN A 305 -8.36 33.14 -10.75
N SER A 306 -8.02 32.05 -11.45
CA SER A 306 -8.64 30.73 -11.27
C SER A 306 -8.12 30.04 -10.01
N LYS A 307 -8.77 30.32 -8.86
CA LYS A 307 -8.40 29.71 -7.58
C LYS A 307 -8.56 28.18 -7.60
N TRP A 308 -9.52 27.64 -8.34
CA TRP A 308 -9.77 26.19 -8.38
C TRP A 308 -8.63 25.42 -9.07
N MET A 309 -7.97 26.01 -10.09
CA MET A 309 -6.81 25.38 -10.73
C MET A 309 -5.66 25.19 -9.73
N ARG A 310 -5.48 26.14 -8.81
CA ARG A 310 -4.49 26.02 -7.74
C ARG A 310 -4.82 24.88 -6.78
N LEU A 311 -6.10 24.65 -6.49
CA LEU A 311 -6.54 23.52 -5.67
C LEU A 311 -6.24 22.17 -6.34
N VAL A 312 -6.40 22.07 -7.66
CA VAL A 312 -5.96 20.87 -8.40
C VAL A 312 -4.44 20.74 -8.35
N LEU A 313 -3.73 21.85 -8.58
CA LEU A 313 -2.26 21.88 -8.60
C LEU A 313 -1.65 21.44 -7.27
N THR A 314 -2.24 21.79 -6.12
CA THR A 314 -1.75 21.36 -4.80
C THR A 314 -1.79 19.85 -4.59
N HIS A 315 -2.66 19.13 -5.31
CA HIS A 315 -2.76 17.66 -5.26
C HIS A 315 -2.06 16.98 -6.43
N TRP A 316 -1.64 17.74 -7.45
CA TRP A 316 -1.17 17.20 -8.72
C TRP A 316 0.15 16.42 -8.58
N ASP A 317 1.07 16.87 -7.71
CA ASP A 317 2.32 16.14 -7.45
C ASP A 317 2.06 14.74 -6.90
N ALA A 318 1.16 14.63 -5.92
CA ALA A 318 0.77 13.34 -5.36
C ALA A 318 0.08 12.46 -6.41
N MET A 319 -0.79 13.01 -7.26
CA MET A 319 -1.43 12.27 -8.36
C MET A 319 -0.41 11.75 -9.39
N ALA A 320 0.49 12.61 -9.87
CA ALA A 320 1.49 12.25 -10.87
C ALA A 320 2.51 11.23 -10.34
N THR A 321 2.97 11.41 -9.10
CA THR A 321 3.91 10.49 -8.44
C THR A 321 3.30 9.11 -8.21
N ASN A 322 1.98 9.06 -7.92
CA ASN A 322 1.27 7.82 -7.64
C ASN A 322 0.46 7.28 -8.82
N VAL A 323 0.80 7.65 -10.07
CA VAL A 323 0.08 7.17 -11.26
C VAL A 323 0.07 5.63 -11.39
N ALA A 324 1.10 4.96 -10.88
CA ALA A 324 1.19 3.50 -10.85
C ALA A 324 0.38 2.84 -9.72
N ASN A 325 -0.11 3.63 -8.76
CA ASN A 325 -0.85 3.13 -7.61
C ASN A 325 -2.29 3.67 -7.67
N THR A 326 -3.17 2.94 -8.36
CA THR A 326 -4.56 3.35 -8.60
C THR A 326 -5.33 3.66 -7.31
N TYR A 327 -5.08 2.92 -6.22
CA TYR A 327 -5.71 3.21 -4.93
C TYR A 327 -5.30 4.56 -4.38
N ARG A 328 -4.00 4.87 -4.45
CA ARG A 328 -3.46 6.15 -3.99
C ARG A 328 -3.92 7.28 -4.90
N LEU A 329 -3.91 7.09 -6.22
CA LEU A 329 -4.41 8.07 -7.18
C LEU A 329 -5.90 8.37 -6.97
N GLN A 330 -6.73 7.35 -6.77
CA GLN A 330 -8.15 7.52 -6.48
C GLN A 330 -8.36 8.30 -5.18
N GLU A 331 -7.59 7.99 -4.14
CA GLU A 331 -7.68 8.71 -2.87
C GLU A 331 -7.32 10.19 -3.02
N GLU A 332 -6.25 10.52 -3.76
CA GLU A 332 -5.89 11.92 -4.07
C GLU A 332 -6.99 12.61 -4.87
N CYS A 333 -7.63 11.91 -5.80
CA CYS A 333 -8.78 12.42 -6.55
C CYS A 333 -10.01 12.64 -5.64
N ASP A 334 -10.27 11.75 -4.69
CA ASP A 334 -11.37 11.86 -3.73
C ASP A 334 -11.14 13.09 -2.83
N VAL A 335 -9.94 13.25 -2.27
CA VAL A 335 -9.57 14.43 -1.46
C VAL A 335 -9.63 15.72 -2.28
N CYS A 336 -9.08 15.72 -3.49
CA CYS A 336 -9.16 16.86 -4.40
C CYS A 336 -10.62 17.24 -4.69
N SER A 337 -11.50 16.25 -4.90
CA SER A 337 -12.93 16.48 -5.12
C SER A 337 -13.62 17.12 -3.92
N LEU A 338 -13.27 16.72 -2.70
CA LEU A 338 -13.78 17.34 -1.47
C LEU A 338 -13.36 18.82 -1.36
N VAL A 339 -12.11 19.11 -1.71
CA VAL A 339 -11.56 20.48 -1.70
C VAL A 339 -12.21 21.33 -2.80
N LEU A 340 -12.34 20.79 -4.02
CA LEU A 340 -13.01 21.45 -5.14
C LEU A 340 -14.48 21.75 -4.84
N ALA A 341 -15.17 20.89 -4.11
CA ALA A 341 -16.57 21.12 -3.70
C ALA A 341 -16.74 22.35 -2.77
N LYS A 342 -15.67 22.85 -2.15
CA LYS A 342 -15.69 24.09 -1.36
C LYS A 342 -15.53 25.34 -2.21
N TYR A 343 -15.05 25.20 -3.45
CA TYR A 343 -14.86 26.32 -4.35
C TYR A 343 -16.21 26.88 -4.83
N LYS A 344 -16.39 28.19 -4.69
CA LYS A 344 -17.58 28.92 -5.17
C LYS A 344 -17.28 29.48 -6.56
N GLY A 345 -17.63 28.73 -7.60
CA GLY A 345 -17.48 29.17 -8.99
C GLY A 345 -17.68 28.01 -9.96
N THR A 346 -17.49 28.30 -11.25
CA THR A 346 -17.52 27.28 -12.30
C THR A 346 -16.15 26.61 -12.39
N ILE A 347 -16.14 25.28 -12.38
CA ILE A 347 -14.95 24.46 -12.59
C ILE A 347 -15.00 23.92 -14.01
N ASN A 348 -13.94 24.15 -14.79
CA ASN A 348 -13.83 23.64 -16.14
C ASN A 348 -12.53 22.85 -16.30
N LEU A 349 -12.62 21.53 -16.07
CA LEU A 349 -11.48 20.62 -16.08
C LEU A 349 -10.70 20.63 -17.41
N TYR A 350 -11.35 20.92 -18.54
CA TYR A 350 -10.68 21.05 -19.83
C TYR A 350 -9.65 22.18 -19.85
N GLU A 351 -9.91 23.28 -19.14
CA GLU A 351 -8.97 24.41 -19.05
C GLU A 351 -7.70 24.01 -18.30
N PHE A 352 -7.83 23.24 -17.20
CA PHE A 352 -6.66 22.74 -16.48
C PHE A 352 -5.84 21.79 -17.35
N LYS A 353 -6.49 20.89 -18.11
CA LYS A 353 -5.80 20.01 -19.08
C LYS A 353 -4.91 20.80 -20.03
N ALA A 354 -5.47 21.86 -20.63
CA ALA A 354 -4.76 22.69 -21.59
C ALA A 354 -3.56 23.40 -20.94
N VAL A 355 -3.74 23.98 -19.75
CA VAL A 355 -2.67 24.63 -18.98
C VAL A 355 -1.58 23.62 -18.59
N MET A 356 -1.96 22.45 -18.08
CA MET A 356 -1.04 21.40 -17.62
C MET A 356 -0.16 20.90 -18.77
N LEU A 357 -0.75 20.57 -19.92
CA LEU A 357 0.03 20.13 -21.10
C LEU A 357 0.93 21.24 -21.63
N SER A 358 0.45 22.49 -21.70
CA SER A 358 1.28 23.63 -22.09
C SER A 358 2.48 23.81 -21.16
N SER A 359 2.28 23.56 -19.87
CA SER A 359 3.32 23.75 -18.85
C SER A 359 4.36 22.66 -18.88
N LEU A 360 3.95 21.40 -19.05
CA LEU A 360 4.88 20.29 -19.26
C LEU A 360 5.74 20.49 -20.52
N ARG A 361 5.14 20.90 -21.65
CA ARG A 361 5.89 21.24 -22.87
C ARG A 361 6.95 22.33 -22.63
N SER A 362 6.61 23.30 -21.78
CA SER A 362 7.49 24.44 -21.50
C SER A 362 8.67 24.07 -20.61
N VAL A 363 8.49 23.15 -19.65
CA VAL A 363 9.56 22.68 -18.74
C VAL A 363 10.32 21.46 -19.27
N LEU A 364 9.82 20.80 -20.32
CA LEU A 364 10.45 19.63 -20.96
C LEU A 364 10.70 19.81 -22.47
N PRO A 365 11.17 20.97 -22.97
CA PRO A 365 11.20 21.24 -24.41
C PRO A 365 12.12 20.30 -25.20
N ALA A 366 13.12 19.70 -24.55
CA ALA A 366 14.08 18.80 -25.19
C ALA A 366 13.62 17.34 -25.28
N GLU A 367 12.75 16.88 -24.37
CA GLU A 367 12.28 15.48 -24.33
C GLU A 367 10.83 15.32 -24.82
N TRP A 368 10.06 16.40 -24.85
CA TRP A 368 8.63 16.31 -25.17
C TRP A 368 8.38 15.80 -26.59
N ASP A 369 7.66 14.70 -26.70
CA ASP A 369 7.29 14.04 -27.95
C ASP A 369 5.83 13.56 -27.93
N MET A 370 5.44 12.75 -28.92
CA MET A 370 4.09 12.20 -29.02
C MET A 370 3.78 11.18 -27.90
N ASP A 371 4.77 10.47 -27.38
CA ASP A 371 4.56 9.50 -26.30
C ASP A 371 4.27 10.24 -24.98
N HIS A 372 4.92 11.39 -24.76
CA HIS A 372 4.59 12.29 -23.66
C HIS A 372 3.16 12.81 -23.76
N GLU A 373 2.71 13.25 -24.94
CA GLU A 373 1.32 13.65 -25.16
C GLU A 373 0.35 12.53 -24.79
N VAL A 374 0.54 11.34 -25.35
CA VAL A 374 -0.37 10.21 -25.12
C VAL A 374 -0.40 9.83 -23.64
N ALA A 375 0.76 9.77 -22.97
CA ALA A 375 0.85 9.40 -21.57
C ALA A 375 0.18 10.42 -20.65
N TRP A 376 0.48 11.72 -20.79
CA TRP A 376 -0.10 12.76 -19.94
C TRP A 376 -1.58 13.01 -20.22
N ASN A 377 -2.03 12.89 -21.47
CA ASN A 377 -3.47 12.89 -21.78
C ASN A 377 -4.17 11.71 -21.10
N TRP A 378 -3.59 10.50 -21.18
CA TRP A 378 -4.15 9.31 -20.52
C TRP A 378 -4.26 9.48 -19.00
N LEU A 379 -3.23 10.00 -18.33
CA LEU A 379 -3.30 10.27 -16.89
C LEU A 379 -4.42 11.28 -16.59
N TRP A 380 -4.45 12.39 -17.33
CA TRP A 380 -5.47 13.42 -17.10
C TRP A 380 -6.88 12.91 -17.33
N ASP A 381 -7.13 12.15 -18.41
CA ASP A 381 -8.47 11.64 -18.72
C ASP A 381 -8.98 10.71 -17.59
N ASN A 382 -8.07 9.96 -16.95
CA ASN A 382 -8.39 9.18 -15.75
C ASN A 382 -8.71 10.05 -14.54
N VAL A 383 -7.87 11.05 -14.24
CA VAL A 383 -8.12 12.01 -13.14
C VAL A 383 -9.43 12.74 -13.35
N GLU A 384 -9.67 13.27 -14.56
CA GLU A 384 -10.88 13.99 -14.92
C GLU A 384 -12.13 13.12 -14.74
N ARG A 385 -12.09 11.84 -15.16
CA ARG A 385 -13.19 10.90 -14.94
C ARG A 385 -13.49 10.71 -13.45
N MET A 386 -12.47 10.55 -12.61
CA MET A 386 -12.62 10.39 -11.16
C MET A 386 -13.18 11.65 -10.50
N LEU A 387 -12.66 12.84 -10.85
CA LEU A 387 -13.16 14.12 -10.32
C LEU A 387 -14.61 14.38 -10.73
N LYS A 388 -14.97 14.12 -12.00
CA LYS A 388 -16.36 14.30 -12.49
C LYS A 388 -17.35 13.39 -11.79
N ALA A 389 -16.97 12.15 -11.47
CA ALA A 389 -17.82 11.23 -10.73
C ALA A 389 -18.22 11.78 -9.34
N MET A 390 -17.42 12.70 -8.79
CA MET A 390 -17.66 13.32 -7.48
C MET A 390 -18.31 14.71 -7.56
N PHE A 391 -18.53 15.30 -8.73
CA PHE A 391 -19.09 16.65 -8.81
C PHE A 391 -20.50 16.74 -8.22
N GLY A 392 -20.67 17.69 -7.27
CA GLY A 392 -21.94 17.93 -6.57
C GLY A 392 -22.24 16.97 -5.41
N LEU A 393 -21.63 15.78 -5.38
CA LEU A 393 -21.86 14.79 -4.33
C LEU A 393 -21.36 15.25 -2.95
N PRO A 394 -20.13 15.77 -2.77
CA PRO A 394 -19.63 16.16 -1.45
C PRO A 394 -20.52 17.17 -0.72
N SER A 395 -20.99 18.21 -1.41
CA SER A 395 -21.86 19.22 -0.79
C SER A 395 -23.23 18.65 -0.41
N THR A 396 -23.72 17.67 -1.18
CA THR A 396 -24.98 16.96 -0.88
C THR A 396 -24.80 16.03 0.31
N TYR A 397 -23.70 15.26 0.30
CA TYR A 397 -23.32 14.33 1.35
C TYR A 397 -23.07 15.05 2.68
N GLU A 398 -22.36 16.17 2.67
CA GLU A 398 -22.07 16.94 3.89
C GLU A 398 -23.37 17.41 4.55
N LYS A 399 -24.31 17.94 3.76
CA LYS A 399 -25.63 18.35 4.26
C LYS A 399 -26.43 17.16 4.79
N ALA A 400 -26.42 16.04 4.07
CA ALA A 400 -27.18 14.85 4.45
C ALA A 400 -26.69 14.25 5.77
N ILE A 401 -25.36 14.09 5.95
CA ILE A 401 -24.78 13.61 7.19
C ILE A 401 -25.00 14.61 8.33
N ARG A 402 -24.80 15.91 8.07
CA ARG A 402 -25.00 16.94 9.10
C ARG A 402 -26.43 16.93 9.63
N ASN A 403 -27.43 16.89 8.75
CA ASN A 403 -28.84 16.81 9.14
C ASN A 403 -29.13 15.51 9.88
N MET A 404 -28.63 14.37 9.38
CA MET A 404 -28.76 13.08 10.06
C MET A 404 -28.24 13.13 11.51
N ILE A 405 -27.05 13.69 11.74
CA ILE A 405 -26.46 13.76 13.09
C ILE A 405 -27.28 14.66 14.02
N LEU A 406 -27.81 15.77 13.50
CA LEU A 406 -28.67 16.70 14.25
C LEU A 406 -30.04 16.11 14.58
N ASP A 407 -30.61 15.32 13.67
CA ASP A 407 -31.95 14.73 13.79
C ASP A 407 -31.96 13.42 14.62
N LEU A 408 -30.80 12.80 14.86
CA LEU A 408 -30.69 11.60 15.69
C LEU A 408 -31.05 11.87 17.16
N SER A 409 -32.14 11.25 17.62
CA SER A 409 -32.51 11.27 19.05
C SER A 409 -31.49 10.52 19.91
N GLU A 410 -31.49 10.77 21.23
CA GLU A 410 -30.54 10.09 22.12
C GLU A 410 -30.81 8.57 22.16
N GLU A 411 -32.07 8.14 22.07
CA GLU A 411 -32.43 6.72 21.98
C GLU A 411 -31.88 6.08 20.70
N ALA A 412 -31.98 6.78 19.56
CA ALA A 412 -31.46 6.32 18.28
C ALA A 412 -29.92 6.26 18.29
N ARG A 413 -29.24 7.23 18.90
CA ARG A 413 -27.78 7.20 19.10
C ARG A 413 -27.36 6.01 19.96
N ASP A 414 -28.09 5.74 21.03
CA ASP A 414 -27.83 4.58 21.89
C ASP A 414 -28.04 3.26 21.17
N GLN A 415 -29.08 3.15 20.34
CA GLN A 415 -29.30 1.99 19.48
C GLN A 415 -28.16 1.82 18.46
N PHE A 416 -27.74 2.91 17.81
CA PHE A 416 -26.61 2.91 16.89
C PHE A 416 -25.32 2.43 17.58
N ARG A 417 -24.93 3.04 18.70
CA ARG A 417 -23.71 2.70 19.46
C ARG A 417 -23.66 1.22 19.83
N LYS A 418 -24.79 0.66 20.30
CA LYS A 418 -24.93 -0.78 20.62
C LYS A 418 -24.86 -1.65 19.37
N GLY A 419 -25.56 -1.23 18.31
CA GLY A 419 -25.66 -1.92 17.04
C GLY A 419 -24.30 -2.11 16.37
N VAL A 420 -23.45 -1.06 16.35
CA VAL A 420 -22.12 -1.08 15.74
C VAL A 420 -21.27 -2.23 16.30
N PHE A 421 -21.01 -2.24 17.61
CA PHE A 421 -20.08 -3.23 18.18
C PHE A 421 -20.68 -4.63 18.23
N SER A 422 -22.00 -4.75 18.41
CA SER A 422 -22.68 -6.05 18.31
C SER A 422 -22.50 -6.67 16.93
N LYS A 423 -22.71 -5.89 15.86
CA LYS A 423 -22.53 -6.36 14.47
C LYS A 423 -21.06 -6.62 14.16
N PHE A 424 -20.16 -5.73 14.59
CA PHE A 424 -18.73 -5.90 14.37
C PHE A 424 -18.19 -7.17 15.03
N PHE A 425 -18.52 -7.44 16.30
CA PHE A 425 -18.06 -8.64 16.99
C PHE A 425 -18.74 -9.92 16.50
N ALA A 426 -19.94 -9.82 15.93
CA ALA A 426 -20.55 -10.96 15.23
C ALA A 426 -19.80 -11.28 13.92
N ALA A 427 -19.45 -10.25 13.13
CA ALA A 427 -18.73 -10.42 11.86
C ALA A 427 -17.25 -10.76 12.05
N SER A 428 -16.61 -10.24 13.11
CA SER A 428 -15.21 -10.48 13.45
C SER A 428 -15.06 -10.66 14.97
N PRO A 429 -15.30 -11.88 15.49
CA PRO A 429 -15.17 -12.17 16.92
C PRO A 429 -13.77 -11.87 17.47
N ALA A 430 -12.73 -12.06 16.66
CA ALA A 430 -11.35 -11.75 17.00
C ALA A 430 -11.13 -10.25 17.31
N GLY A 431 -11.95 -9.36 16.73
CA GLY A 431 -11.90 -7.92 17.01
C GLY A 431 -12.17 -7.56 18.47
N SER A 432 -12.89 -8.41 19.22
CA SER A 432 -13.13 -8.22 20.66
C SER A 432 -11.84 -8.25 21.49
N ASN A 433 -10.82 -8.96 21.03
CA ASN A 433 -9.52 -9.01 21.70
C ASN A 433 -8.75 -7.70 21.57
N TRP A 434 -9.04 -6.92 20.53
CA TRP A 434 -8.40 -5.64 20.21
C TRP A 434 -9.15 -4.45 20.83
N LEU A 435 -10.47 -4.58 21.02
CA LEU A 435 -11.33 -3.56 21.60
C LEU A 435 -11.71 -3.87 23.07
N LYS A 436 -10.70 -4.19 23.90
CA LYS A 436 -10.87 -4.40 25.36
C LYS A 436 -11.04 -3.06 26.09
N GLN A 437 -12.14 -2.38 25.84
CA GLN A 437 -12.46 -1.07 26.40
C GLN A 437 -13.78 -1.12 27.16
N SER A 438 -14.00 -0.17 28.07
CA SER A 438 -15.29 -0.03 28.74
C SER A 438 -16.38 0.33 27.71
N THR A 439 -17.64 -0.07 27.97
CA THR A 439 -18.77 0.26 27.09
C THR A 439 -18.87 1.77 26.82
N GLY A 440 -18.64 2.60 27.84
CA GLY A 440 -18.63 4.07 27.67
C GLY A 440 -17.52 4.54 26.73
N ARG A 441 -16.33 3.93 26.76
CA ARG A 441 -15.25 4.25 25.83
C ARG A 441 -15.56 3.78 24.41
N LEU A 442 -16.20 2.62 24.25
CA LEU A 442 -16.67 2.15 22.94
C LEU A 442 -17.70 3.12 22.35
N TYR A 443 -18.65 3.61 23.14
CA TYR A 443 -19.65 4.58 22.67
C TYR A 443 -19.00 5.90 22.25
N PHE A 444 -18.04 6.40 23.04
CA PHE A 444 -17.24 7.57 22.65
C PHE A 444 -16.51 7.35 21.32
N ILE A 445 -15.95 6.16 21.09
CA ILE A 445 -15.29 5.82 19.82
C ILE A 445 -16.30 5.82 18.67
N ALA A 446 -17.52 5.28 18.88
CA ALA A 446 -18.57 5.27 17.87
C ALA A 446 -19.02 6.67 17.48
N ASP A 447 -19.21 7.55 18.45
CA ASP A 447 -19.54 8.95 18.20
C ASP A 447 -18.40 9.65 17.45
N ARG A 448 -17.13 9.43 17.85
CA ARG A 448 -15.98 10.05 17.18
C ARG A 448 -15.81 9.57 15.73
N ILE A 449 -16.07 8.29 15.44
CA ILE A 449 -16.05 7.78 14.06
C ILE A 449 -17.17 8.41 13.23
N MET A 450 -18.34 8.64 13.83
CA MET A 450 -19.42 9.36 13.15
C MET A 450 -19.03 10.81 12.83
N GLU A 451 -18.37 11.49 13.77
CA GLU A 451 -17.84 12.84 13.56
C GLU A 451 -16.78 12.89 12.45
N ILE A 452 -15.85 11.93 12.43
CA ILE A 452 -14.82 11.81 11.38
C ILE A 452 -15.46 11.76 9.99
N SER A 453 -16.57 11.03 9.81
CA SER A 453 -17.29 10.99 8.53
C SER A 453 -17.79 12.38 8.07
N LEU A 454 -18.29 13.20 9.00
CA LEU A 454 -18.73 14.56 8.69
C LEU A 454 -17.54 15.52 8.50
N GLU A 455 -16.53 15.42 9.36
CA GLU A 455 -15.32 16.25 9.32
C GLU A 455 -14.53 16.00 8.04
N MET A 456 -14.47 14.77 7.55
CA MET A 456 -13.81 14.44 6.28
C MET A 456 -14.40 15.23 5.11
N LEU A 457 -15.74 15.39 5.10
CA LEU A 457 -16.43 16.20 4.08
C LEU A 457 -16.28 17.70 4.33
N SER A 458 -16.15 18.12 5.59
CA SER A 458 -16.12 19.53 6.00
C SER A 458 -14.73 20.15 5.81
N GLU A 459 -13.69 19.46 6.29
CA GLU A 459 -12.31 19.91 6.42
C GLU A 459 -11.32 18.81 5.96
N PRO A 460 -11.32 18.46 4.66
CA PRO A 460 -10.61 17.27 4.16
C PRO A 460 -9.10 17.28 4.43
N HIS A 461 -8.43 18.43 4.32
CA HIS A 461 -6.98 18.52 4.56
C HIS A 461 -6.59 18.21 6.00
N ARG A 462 -7.25 18.86 6.97
CA ARG A 462 -7.05 18.58 8.40
C ARG A 462 -7.31 17.10 8.69
N MET A 463 -8.36 16.54 8.10
CA MET A 463 -8.70 15.14 8.33
C MET A 463 -7.71 14.15 7.72
N VAL A 464 -7.11 14.44 6.57
CA VAL A 464 -6.03 13.60 6.02
C VAL A 464 -4.85 13.53 7.00
N ASP A 465 -4.45 14.66 7.58
CA ASP A 465 -3.37 14.72 8.58
C ASP A 465 -3.75 13.98 9.86
N GLU A 466 -4.94 14.21 10.40
CA GLU A 466 -5.41 13.56 11.63
C GLU A 466 -5.59 12.05 11.49
N ILE A 467 -6.14 11.59 10.36
CA ILE A 467 -6.30 10.16 10.06
C ILE A 467 -4.92 9.53 9.85
N SER A 468 -3.98 10.23 9.24
CA SER A 468 -2.60 9.73 9.09
C SER A 468 -1.89 9.62 10.45
N ALA A 469 -2.03 10.62 11.32
CA ALA A 469 -1.51 10.54 12.68
C ALA A 469 -2.17 9.42 13.49
N LEU A 470 -3.48 9.22 13.32
CA LEU A 470 -4.21 8.10 13.91
C LEU A 470 -3.72 6.75 13.37
N GLY A 471 -3.42 6.65 12.07
CA GLY A 471 -2.90 5.45 11.42
C GLY A 471 -1.55 5.04 11.97
N LEU A 472 -0.63 5.99 12.16
CA LEU A 472 0.67 5.73 12.77
C LEU A 472 0.54 5.24 14.22
N ARG A 473 -0.47 5.68 14.97
CA ARG A 473 -0.77 5.06 16.28
C ARG A 473 -1.27 3.62 16.15
N HIS A 474 -2.10 3.33 15.14
CA HIS A 474 -2.57 1.96 14.89
C HIS A 474 -1.45 1.01 14.46
N VAL A 475 -0.43 1.51 13.73
CA VAL A 475 0.82 0.78 13.47
C VAL A 475 1.47 0.34 14.77
N GLY A 476 1.63 1.28 15.70
CA GLY A 476 2.25 1.01 16.99
C GLY A 476 1.42 0.13 17.93
N TYR A 477 0.11 0.06 17.73
CA TYR A 477 -0.73 -0.95 18.37
C TYR A 477 -0.66 -2.31 17.66
N GLY A 478 -0.18 -2.36 16.42
CA GLY A 478 -0.15 -3.58 15.61
C GLY A 478 -1.52 -4.00 15.12
N VAL A 479 -2.44 -3.05 14.93
CA VAL A 479 -3.84 -3.35 14.56
C VAL A 479 -3.89 -4.01 13.17
N PRO A 480 -4.49 -5.21 13.04
CA PRO A 480 -4.65 -5.86 11.76
C PRO A 480 -5.62 -5.14 10.84
N THR A 481 -5.27 -4.98 9.57
CA THR A 481 -6.04 -4.19 8.59
C THR A 481 -7.34 -4.87 8.17
N GLU A 482 -7.46 -6.18 8.36
CA GLU A 482 -8.66 -6.97 8.06
C GLU A 482 -9.87 -6.62 8.94
N PHE A 483 -9.66 -5.91 10.06
CA PHE A 483 -10.76 -5.48 10.91
C PHE A 483 -11.47 -4.23 10.41
N PHE A 484 -10.87 -3.45 9.51
CA PHE A 484 -11.48 -2.21 9.03
C PHE A 484 -12.71 -2.44 8.15
N PRO A 485 -12.68 -3.31 7.11
CA PRO A 485 -13.88 -3.57 6.31
C PRO A 485 -15.11 -4.04 7.12
N PRO A 486 -15.03 -5.05 8.01
CA PRO A 486 -16.18 -5.46 8.82
C PRO A 486 -16.60 -4.38 9.83
N LEU A 487 -15.67 -3.56 10.32
CA LEU A 487 -16.01 -2.42 11.17
C LEU A 487 -16.83 -1.38 10.39
N VAL A 488 -16.35 -0.96 9.21
CA VAL A 488 -17.07 -0.02 8.34
C VAL A 488 -18.47 -0.56 7.99
N HIS A 489 -18.56 -1.84 7.62
CA HIS A 489 -19.85 -2.49 7.37
C HIS A 489 -20.79 -2.43 8.58
N ALA A 490 -20.29 -2.74 9.78
CA ALA A 490 -21.08 -2.66 11.00
C ALA A 490 -21.59 -1.24 11.29
N TYR A 491 -20.77 -0.20 11.03
CA TYR A 491 -21.19 1.20 11.11
C TYR A 491 -22.29 1.55 10.11
N VAL A 492 -22.15 1.12 8.86
CA VAL A 492 -23.13 1.39 7.80
C VAL A 492 -24.46 0.70 8.07
N GLU A 493 -24.44 -0.55 8.53
CA GLU A 493 -25.66 -1.27 8.86
C GLU A 493 -26.34 -0.70 10.11
N ALA A 494 -25.54 -0.33 11.13
CA ALA A 494 -26.10 0.30 12.33
C ALA A 494 -26.74 1.66 12.04
N ILE A 495 -26.18 2.47 11.13
CA ILE A 495 -26.79 3.77 10.79
C ILE A 495 -28.08 3.61 9.98
N ARG A 496 -28.14 2.61 9.08
CA ARG A 496 -29.34 2.30 8.27
C ARG A 496 -30.53 1.84 9.11
N GLU A 497 -30.28 1.25 10.28
CA GLU A 497 -31.35 0.86 11.20
C GLU A 497 -31.99 2.05 11.94
N VAL A 498 -31.27 3.17 12.07
CA VAL A 498 -31.72 4.35 12.85
C VAL A 498 -32.03 5.56 11.97
N GLN A 499 -31.71 5.51 10.68
CA GLN A 499 -31.94 6.58 9.70
C GLN A 499 -32.58 6.02 8.43
N SER A 500 -33.58 6.74 7.90
CA SER A 500 -34.32 6.37 6.68
C SER A 500 -33.81 7.04 5.41
N SER A 501 -32.98 8.09 5.53
CA SER A 501 -32.41 8.79 4.37
C SER A 501 -31.33 7.95 3.69
N GLU A 502 -31.64 7.40 2.51
CA GLU A 502 -30.67 6.66 1.67
C GLU A 502 -29.45 7.51 1.34
N VAL A 503 -29.65 8.79 0.99
CA VAL A 503 -28.55 9.72 0.69
C VAL A 503 -27.62 9.91 1.87
N ALA A 504 -28.15 9.99 3.11
CA ALA A 504 -27.32 10.09 4.30
C ALA A 504 -26.55 8.79 4.58
N GLY A 505 -27.18 7.64 4.36
CA GLY A 505 -26.53 6.33 4.47
C GLY A 505 -25.39 6.16 3.47
N ASP A 506 -25.60 6.53 2.21
CA ASP A 506 -24.58 6.45 1.16
C ASP A 506 -23.46 7.47 1.37
N ALA A 507 -23.80 8.69 1.77
CA ALA A 507 -22.83 9.70 2.16
C ALA A 507 -21.93 9.21 3.30
N PHE A 508 -22.53 8.66 4.36
CA PHE A 508 -21.83 8.13 5.51
C PHE A 508 -20.94 6.93 5.15
N ARG A 509 -21.45 6.00 4.34
CA ARG A 509 -20.67 4.89 3.80
C ARG A 509 -19.47 5.38 3.00
N TRP A 510 -19.67 6.36 2.12
CA TRP A 510 -18.61 6.87 1.25
C TRP A 510 -17.51 7.55 2.07
N SER A 511 -17.86 8.48 2.96
CA SER A 511 -16.89 9.22 3.77
C SER A 511 -16.13 8.32 4.75
N LEU A 512 -16.82 7.35 5.37
CA LEU A 512 -16.19 6.40 6.28
C LEU A 512 -15.26 5.44 5.54
N ASN A 513 -15.62 5.01 4.33
CA ASN A 513 -14.74 4.20 3.50
C ASN A 513 -13.47 4.97 3.10
N LEU A 514 -13.58 6.25 2.75
CA LEU A 514 -12.40 7.07 2.45
C LEU A 514 -11.47 7.17 3.66
N ALA A 515 -12.02 7.48 4.84
CA ALA A 515 -11.25 7.53 6.08
C ALA A 515 -10.59 6.18 6.42
N ALA A 516 -11.32 5.08 6.27
CA ALA A 516 -10.80 3.73 6.50
C ALA A 516 -9.69 3.36 5.50
N LYS A 517 -9.84 3.72 4.21
CA LYS A 517 -8.81 3.50 3.18
C LYS A 517 -7.51 4.24 3.52
N MET A 518 -7.61 5.52 3.89
CA MET A 518 -6.45 6.31 4.34
C MET A 518 -5.76 5.69 5.55
N LEU A 519 -6.56 5.28 6.54
CA LEU A 519 -6.05 4.68 7.77
C LEU A 519 -5.35 3.34 7.50
N VAL A 520 -5.95 2.47 6.69
CA VAL A 520 -5.37 1.19 6.26
C VAL A 520 -4.08 1.41 5.47
N ARG A 521 -4.04 2.37 4.55
CA ARG A 521 -2.82 2.72 3.80
C ARG A 521 -1.68 3.08 4.76
N VAL A 522 -1.94 3.99 5.69
CA VAL A 522 -0.94 4.43 6.67
C VAL A 522 -0.49 3.28 7.56
N ILE A 523 -1.38 2.37 7.93
CA ILE A 523 -1.00 1.16 8.66
C ILE A 523 -0.08 0.28 7.83
N LEU A 524 -0.39 0.05 6.55
CA LEU A 524 0.42 -0.80 5.65
C LEU A 524 1.80 -0.20 5.35
N GLU A 525 1.87 1.13 5.20
CA GLU A 525 3.10 1.88 4.97
C GLU A 525 3.96 1.96 6.24
N GLY A 526 3.33 2.23 7.39
CA GLY A 526 4.03 2.39 8.67
C GLY A 526 4.38 1.10 9.40
N SER A 527 3.76 -0.04 9.06
CA SER A 527 4.02 -1.36 9.67
C SER A 527 5.34 -2.00 9.21
N THR A 528 6.45 -1.28 9.44
CA THR A 528 7.81 -1.73 9.16
C THR A 528 8.18 -2.94 10.01
N VAL A 529 9.24 -3.66 9.61
CA VAL A 529 9.78 -4.78 10.40
C VAL A 529 10.22 -4.36 11.80
N VAL A 530 10.67 -3.12 11.95
CA VAL A 530 11.04 -2.53 13.25
C VAL A 530 9.81 -2.37 14.12
N MET A 531 8.72 -1.78 13.60
CA MET A 531 7.47 -1.63 14.35
C MET A 531 6.86 -2.99 14.74
N LYS A 532 6.88 -3.97 13.85
CA LYS A 532 6.42 -5.35 14.17
C LYS A 532 7.23 -5.97 15.31
N ALA A 533 8.55 -5.77 15.33
CA ALA A 533 9.41 -6.28 16.41
C ALA A 533 9.14 -5.58 17.75
N ILE A 534 8.84 -4.27 17.72
CA ILE A 534 8.46 -3.48 18.90
C ILE A 534 7.13 -3.99 19.48
N ASN A 535 6.15 -4.30 18.64
CA ASN A 535 4.82 -4.76 19.05
C ASN A 535 4.86 -6.10 19.80
N VAL A 536 5.84 -6.97 19.49
CA VAL A 536 6.07 -8.23 20.23
C VAL A 536 7.13 -8.10 21.35
N ASN A 537 7.70 -6.90 21.53
CA ASN A 537 8.76 -6.58 22.48
C ASN A 537 9.95 -7.59 22.46
N SER A 538 10.38 -8.01 21.27
CA SER A 538 11.41 -9.02 21.08
C SER A 538 12.72 -8.40 20.59
N GLU A 539 13.73 -8.39 21.46
CA GLU A 539 15.08 -7.94 21.11
C GLU A 539 15.67 -8.73 19.92
N LEU A 540 15.47 -10.05 19.88
CA LEU A 540 15.96 -10.90 18.79
C LEU A 540 15.30 -10.52 17.46
N SER A 541 13.98 -10.33 17.44
CA SER A 541 13.24 -9.94 16.24
C SER A 541 13.65 -8.56 15.76
N LEU A 542 13.88 -7.63 16.69
CA LEU A 542 14.31 -6.27 16.38
C LEU A 542 15.72 -6.27 15.76
N ARG A 543 16.67 -7.02 16.33
CA ARG A 543 18.03 -7.14 15.75
C ARG A 543 17.99 -7.71 14.34
N LYS A 544 17.11 -8.69 14.08
CA LYS A 544 16.89 -9.24 12.73
C LYS A 544 16.28 -8.19 11.79
N ALA A 545 15.29 -7.44 12.24
CA ALA A 545 14.64 -6.39 11.47
C ALA A 545 15.65 -5.31 11.02
N ILE A 546 16.47 -4.81 11.95
CA ILE A 546 17.48 -3.78 11.68
C ILE A 546 18.63 -4.33 10.82
N ALA A 547 18.92 -5.62 10.89
CA ALA A 547 19.98 -6.24 10.09
C ALA A 547 19.75 -6.14 8.58
N VAL A 548 18.49 -5.98 8.15
CA VAL A 548 18.11 -5.79 6.74
C VAL A 548 18.48 -4.39 6.23
N ALA A 549 18.49 -3.39 7.10
CA ALA A 549 18.79 -2.01 6.73
C ALA A 549 20.31 -1.77 6.60
N PRO A 550 20.76 -1.03 5.56
CA PRO A 550 22.14 -0.56 5.45
C PRO A 550 22.56 0.18 6.72
N ARG A 551 23.81 -0.01 7.18
CA ARG A 551 24.28 0.51 8.48
C ARG A 551 24.07 2.02 8.62
N GLY A 552 24.42 2.79 7.58
CA GLY A 552 24.25 4.25 7.56
C GLY A 552 22.80 4.75 7.52
N SER A 553 21.82 3.87 7.34
CA SER A 553 20.39 4.23 7.31
C SER A 553 19.62 3.72 8.53
N ARG A 554 20.28 3.02 9.46
CA ARG A 554 19.61 2.43 10.62
C ARG A 554 19.02 3.47 11.57
N ALA A 555 19.68 4.62 11.73
CA ALA A 555 19.14 5.71 12.54
C ALA A 555 17.75 6.13 12.05
N LYS A 556 17.60 6.28 10.74
CA LYS A 556 16.32 6.61 10.11
C LYS A 556 15.25 5.56 10.43
N GLU A 557 15.55 4.27 10.21
CA GLU A 557 14.62 3.16 10.49
C GLU A 557 14.20 3.06 11.96
N LEU A 558 15.07 3.49 12.88
CA LEU A 558 14.85 3.39 14.33
C LEU A 558 14.20 4.64 14.95
N LEU A 559 14.31 5.79 14.28
CA LEU A 559 13.89 7.10 14.82
C LEU A 559 12.77 7.75 14.02
N GLU A 560 12.48 7.27 12.81
CA GLU A 560 11.49 7.85 11.93
C GLU A 560 10.71 6.80 11.13
N VAL A 561 9.40 6.77 11.36
CA VAL A 561 8.44 6.20 10.42
C VAL A 561 7.49 7.31 10.02
N SER A 562 7.45 7.64 8.73
CA SER A 562 6.64 8.72 8.19
C SER A 562 5.64 8.23 7.14
N CYS A 563 4.45 8.82 7.17
CA CYS A 563 3.40 8.63 6.17
C CYS A 563 2.79 10.00 5.87
N GLY A 564 3.06 10.54 4.68
CA GLY A 564 2.69 11.91 4.32
C GLY A 564 3.44 12.95 5.16
N THR A 565 2.71 13.90 5.74
CA THR A 565 3.21 14.96 6.61
C THR A 565 3.46 14.48 8.05
N GLN A 566 2.96 13.30 8.41
CA GLN A 566 2.99 12.77 9.76
C GLN A 566 4.18 11.84 9.96
N SER A 567 4.80 11.88 11.14
CA SER A 567 5.88 10.97 11.52
C SER A 567 5.79 10.58 12.98
N ILE A 568 6.19 9.34 13.28
CA ILE A 568 6.40 8.85 14.65
C ILE A 568 7.84 8.37 14.81
N SER A 569 8.32 8.32 16.06
CA SER A 569 9.59 7.68 16.39
C SER A 569 9.35 6.29 16.95
N PRO A 570 9.86 5.22 16.29
CA PRO A 570 9.81 3.88 16.83
C PRO A 570 10.43 3.78 18.24
N LEU A 571 11.48 4.57 18.53
CA LEU A 571 12.15 4.53 19.84
C LEU A 571 11.24 5.11 20.92
N TYR A 572 10.67 6.28 20.68
CA TYR A 572 9.73 6.89 21.63
C TYR A 572 8.49 6.02 21.79
N TRP A 573 7.99 5.43 20.70
CA TRP A 573 6.88 4.48 20.78
C TRP A 573 7.23 3.29 21.68
N ALA A 574 8.40 2.68 21.49
CA ALA A 574 8.84 1.55 22.31
C ALA A 574 9.00 1.92 23.80
N LEU A 575 9.40 3.16 24.11
CA LEU A 575 9.47 3.66 25.48
C LEU A 575 8.07 3.86 26.09
N GLU A 576 7.14 4.44 25.32
CA GLU A 576 5.78 4.74 25.76
C GLU A 576 4.90 3.49 25.89
N SER A 577 5.09 2.50 25.01
CA SER A 577 4.39 1.22 25.05
C SER A 577 4.93 0.26 26.11
N GLY A 578 6.06 0.58 26.73
CA GLY A 578 6.76 -0.32 27.67
C GLY A 578 7.53 -1.45 26.99
N SER A 579 7.79 -1.37 25.68
CA SER A 579 8.58 -2.33 24.92
C SER A 579 10.09 -2.17 25.17
N PHE A 580 10.51 -2.22 26.44
CA PHE A 580 11.86 -1.86 26.88
C PHE A 580 12.97 -2.77 26.35
N ASN A 581 12.69 -4.04 26.02
CA ASN A 581 13.70 -4.91 25.40
C ASN A 581 14.03 -4.43 23.99
N SER A 582 13.01 -3.98 23.25
CA SER A 582 13.19 -3.37 21.95
C SER A 582 13.93 -2.04 22.10
N ALA A 583 13.45 -1.13 22.96
CA ALA A 583 14.10 0.16 23.18
C ALA A 583 15.59 0.03 23.58
N ARG A 584 15.93 -0.91 24.47
CA ARG A 584 17.34 -1.23 24.83
C ARG A 584 18.16 -1.59 23.60
N ALA A 585 17.67 -2.51 22.78
CA ALA A 585 18.38 -2.96 21.59
C ALA A 585 18.49 -1.86 20.52
N MET A 586 17.51 -0.94 20.42
CA MET A 586 17.59 0.24 19.56
C MET A 586 18.68 1.20 20.02
N ILE A 587 18.71 1.55 21.32
CA ILE A 587 19.73 2.45 21.89
C ILE A 587 21.13 1.85 21.68
N GLN A 588 21.29 0.55 21.93
CA GLN A 588 22.55 -0.15 21.65
C GLN A 588 22.93 -0.10 20.18
N ASP A 589 22.00 -0.33 19.25
CA ASP A 589 22.34 -0.33 17.82
C ASP A 589 22.70 1.08 17.31
N LEU A 590 21.98 2.11 17.75
CA LEU A 590 22.25 3.51 17.45
C LEU A 590 23.63 3.94 17.95
N LEU A 591 23.99 3.57 19.18
CA LEU A 591 25.22 4.01 19.83
C LEU A 591 26.41 3.05 19.65
N THR A 592 26.24 1.93 18.94
CA THR A 592 27.36 1.07 18.57
C THR A 592 28.10 1.71 17.39
N ILE A 593 29.38 2.06 17.58
CA ILE A 593 30.23 2.49 16.48
C ILE A 593 30.46 1.30 15.54
N ARG A 594 30.05 1.44 14.28
CA ARG A 594 30.22 0.43 13.24
C ARG A 594 30.97 1.03 12.07
N ALA A 595 31.92 0.29 11.50
CA ALA A 595 32.54 0.65 10.23
C ALA A 595 31.89 -0.18 9.10
N ASP A 596 31.50 0.47 8.01
CA ASP A 596 31.27 -0.18 6.72
C ASP A 596 32.49 0.02 5.81
N ARG A 597 32.46 -0.49 4.57
CA ARG A 597 33.54 -0.29 3.59
C ARG A 597 33.91 1.17 3.38
N ASP A 598 32.92 2.05 3.45
CA ASP A 598 33.07 3.45 3.04
C ASP A 598 32.78 4.47 4.17
N VAL A 599 32.10 4.09 5.27
CA VAL A 599 31.63 5.05 6.30
C VAL A 599 31.65 4.45 7.71
N TYR A 600 31.98 5.27 8.72
CA TYR A 600 31.72 4.96 10.13
C TYR A 600 30.34 5.47 10.53
N TYR A 601 29.53 4.59 11.10
CA TYR A 601 28.20 4.90 11.60
C TYR A 601 28.22 4.95 13.13
N TYR A 602 27.72 6.06 13.67
CA TYR A 602 27.45 6.29 15.09
C TYR A 602 26.24 7.21 15.20
N GLY A 603 25.06 6.64 15.42
CA GLY A 603 23.76 7.32 15.33
C GLY A 603 23.44 8.30 16.47
N TYR A 604 24.48 8.84 17.13
CA TYR A 604 24.35 9.78 18.25
C TYR A 604 23.72 11.10 17.81
N GLU A 605 24.17 11.65 16.67
CA GLU A 605 23.69 12.95 16.20
C GLU A 605 22.21 12.88 15.85
N GLU A 606 21.78 11.87 15.10
CA GLU A 606 20.39 11.67 14.71
C GLU A 606 19.50 11.41 15.94
N LEU A 607 20.01 10.65 16.92
CA LEU A 607 19.30 10.38 18.17
C LEU A 607 18.98 11.68 18.91
N PHE A 608 19.97 12.53 19.18
CA PHE A 608 19.75 13.76 19.95
C PHE A 608 19.17 14.91 19.11
N GLN A 609 19.36 14.90 17.80
CA GLN A 609 18.67 15.83 16.90
C GLN A 609 17.16 15.59 16.93
N ARG A 610 16.73 14.33 16.89
CA ARG A 610 15.30 13.97 16.93
C ARG A 610 14.73 14.01 18.35
N HIS A 611 15.54 13.68 19.36
CA HIS A 611 15.11 13.45 20.74
C HIS A 611 15.99 14.19 21.74
N GLN A 612 15.92 15.52 21.73
CA GLN A 612 16.68 16.37 22.65
C GLN A 612 16.34 16.10 24.13
N ASP A 613 15.12 15.65 24.41
CA ASP A 613 14.61 15.34 25.75
C ASP A 613 14.77 13.86 26.16
N LEU A 614 15.52 13.05 25.39
CA LEU A 614 15.63 11.60 25.61
C LEU A 614 16.03 11.25 27.05
N ILE A 615 17.02 11.95 27.62
CA ILE A 615 17.49 11.68 28.99
C ILE A 615 16.37 11.89 30.00
N GLN A 616 15.63 12.99 29.87
CA GLN A 616 14.48 13.28 30.73
C GLN A 616 13.40 12.20 30.59
N LYS A 617 13.08 11.81 29.34
CA LYS A 617 12.11 10.76 29.05
C LYS A 617 12.52 9.42 29.68
N LEU A 618 13.80 9.04 29.59
CA LEU A 618 14.33 7.83 30.23
C LEU A 618 14.25 7.90 31.75
N CYS A 619 14.64 9.02 32.37
CA CYS A 619 14.51 9.23 33.82
C CYS A 619 13.07 9.08 34.31
N MET A 620 12.09 9.49 33.51
CA MET A 620 10.67 9.42 33.89
C MET A 620 10.02 8.06 33.60
N SER A 621 10.33 7.45 32.45
CA SER A 621 9.59 6.30 31.93
C SER A 621 10.37 5.00 31.94
N ALA A 622 11.70 5.03 31.84
CA ALA A 622 12.54 3.83 31.75
C ALA A 622 13.96 4.02 32.34
N PRO A 623 14.13 4.27 33.66
CA PRO A 623 15.43 4.60 34.24
C PRO A 623 16.49 3.52 34.03
N LEU A 624 16.08 2.26 33.93
CA LEU A 624 16.98 1.12 33.68
C LEU A 624 17.69 1.17 32.32
N LEU A 625 17.20 1.99 31.37
CA LEU A 625 17.84 2.19 30.07
C LEU A 625 18.90 3.30 30.10
N LEU A 626 19.02 4.07 31.18
CA LEU A 626 20.06 5.09 31.33
C LEU A 626 21.46 4.47 31.27
N ASP A 627 21.65 3.32 31.91
CA ASP A 627 22.92 2.60 31.87
C ASP A 627 23.27 2.20 30.43
N THR A 628 22.28 1.74 29.66
CA THR A 628 22.47 1.39 28.24
C THR A 628 22.79 2.61 27.39
N LEU A 629 22.11 3.73 27.63
CA LEU A 629 22.40 4.99 26.95
C LEU A 629 23.82 5.45 27.25
N PHE A 630 24.18 5.52 28.53
CA PHE A 630 25.47 6.04 28.99
C PHE A 630 26.66 5.17 28.61
N ASP A 631 26.48 3.84 28.52
CA ASP A 631 27.51 2.91 28.02
C ASP A 631 27.84 3.17 26.54
N GLY A 632 26.85 3.58 25.73
CA GLY A 632 27.04 3.88 24.31
C GLY A 632 27.55 5.30 24.00
N LEU A 633 27.60 6.20 24.99
CA LEU A 633 28.06 7.58 24.78
C LEU A 633 29.58 7.72 24.95
N ILE A 634 30.19 8.58 24.12
CA ILE A 634 31.60 8.93 24.26
C ILE A 634 31.74 10.06 25.29
N TRP A 635 32.29 9.71 26.45
CA TRP A 635 32.55 10.68 27.51
C TRP A 635 33.86 11.41 27.26
N ARG A 636 33.78 12.74 27.16
CA ARG A 636 34.96 13.61 27.18
C ARG A 636 35.05 14.27 28.56
N THR A 637 36.13 13.98 29.27
CA THR A 637 36.49 14.76 30.46
C THR A 637 37.57 15.76 30.08
N VAL A 638 37.40 17.02 30.50
CA VAL A 638 38.45 18.06 30.41
C VAL A 638 39.45 17.91 31.56
N LEU A 639 39.09 17.15 32.61
CA LEU A 639 39.92 16.84 33.76
C LEU A 639 40.40 15.39 33.71
N VAL A 640 41.72 15.19 33.58
CA VAL A 640 42.34 13.90 33.87
C VAL A 640 42.31 13.71 35.38
N LEU A 641 41.32 12.98 35.90
CA LEU A 641 41.29 12.59 37.31
C LEU A 641 42.30 11.47 37.53
N TRP A 642 43.55 11.84 37.84
CA TRP A 642 44.50 10.95 38.48
C TRP A 642 44.07 10.73 39.93
N THR A 643 43.26 9.70 40.19
CA THR A 643 43.11 9.21 41.57
C THR A 643 44.23 8.21 41.83
N SER A 644 45.37 8.69 42.32
CA SER A 644 46.33 7.83 43.01
C SER A 644 45.74 7.47 44.37
N ALA A 645 44.96 6.39 44.44
CA ALA A 645 44.71 5.72 45.71
C ALA A 645 46.01 4.97 46.07
N ILE A 646 46.95 5.65 46.73
CA ILE A 646 47.98 4.98 47.51
C ILE A 646 47.27 4.51 48.77
N ASP A 647 46.83 3.26 48.76
CA ASP A 647 46.44 2.56 49.97
C ASP A 647 47.72 2.30 50.77
N GLN A 648 47.96 3.10 51.81
CA GLN A 648 49.20 3.01 52.62
C GLN A 648 49.24 1.78 53.54
N GLU A 649 48.19 0.96 53.62
CA GLU A 649 48.14 -0.14 54.58
C GLU A 649 48.12 -1.55 53.98
N SER A 650 48.06 -1.72 52.66
CA SER A 650 48.22 -3.04 52.05
C SER A 650 49.13 -2.96 50.83
N GLY A 651 50.34 -3.52 50.94
CA GLY A 651 51.35 -3.53 49.88
C GLY A 651 50.99 -4.39 48.66
N LEU A 652 49.75 -4.28 48.16
CA LEU A 652 49.23 -4.98 46.99
C LEU A 652 48.60 -3.96 46.04
N GLN A 653 49.30 -3.68 44.94
CA GLN A 653 48.75 -2.96 43.79
C GLN A 653 47.61 -3.78 43.18
N GLY A 654 46.37 -3.42 43.50
CA GLY A 654 45.17 -3.88 42.80
C GLY A 654 44.36 -2.69 42.33
N TYR A 655 44.24 -2.49 41.02
CA TYR A 655 43.38 -1.47 40.44
C TYR A 655 41.91 -1.89 40.56
N VAL A 656 41.12 -1.16 41.35
CA VAL A 656 39.66 -1.25 41.32
C VAL A 656 39.09 0.17 41.19
N ALA A 657 38.44 0.44 40.06
CA ALA A 657 37.67 1.67 39.88
C ALA A 657 36.32 1.51 40.60
N ARG A 658 36.04 2.37 41.59
CA ARG A 658 34.69 2.57 42.13
C ARG A 658 34.30 4.04 42.04
N GLY A 659 33.20 4.27 41.32
CA GLY A 659 32.27 5.40 41.43
C GLY A 659 32.86 6.80 41.58
N ALA A 660 33.04 7.50 40.46
CA ALA A 660 33.19 8.95 40.48
C ALA A 660 31.81 9.62 40.34
N CYS A 661 31.52 10.55 41.25
CA CYS A 661 30.38 11.45 41.20
C CYS A 661 30.64 12.51 40.11
N LEU A 662 29.75 12.63 39.12
CA LEU A 662 29.87 13.57 38.00
C LEU A 662 29.05 14.84 38.27
N ASP A 663 29.70 15.99 38.06
CA ASP A 663 29.07 17.32 38.02
C ASP A 663 28.49 17.54 36.60
N ILE A 664 27.16 17.60 36.49
CA ILE A 664 26.40 17.73 35.24
C ILE A 664 26.02 19.21 35.03
N SER A 665 27.02 20.08 34.90
CA SER A 665 26.81 21.53 34.71
C SER A 665 27.00 21.99 33.24
N GLY A 666 27.12 21.06 32.29
CA GLY A 666 27.48 21.37 30.90
C GLY A 666 26.48 20.98 29.81
N ILE A 667 25.25 20.58 30.15
CA ILE A 667 24.18 20.38 29.15
C ILE A 667 23.20 21.53 29.31
N SER A 668 23.41 22.59 28.52
CA SER A 668 22.46 23.69 28.30
C SER A 668 21.87 23.59 26.91
#